data_AF-A0A540L332-F1
#
_entry.id   AF-A0A540L332-F1
#
_cell.length_a   1.000
_cell.length_b   1.000
_cell.length_c   1.000
_cell.angle_alpha   90.00
_cell.angle_beta   90.00
_cell.angle_gamma   90.00
#
_symmetry.space_group_name_H-M   'P 1'
#
loop_
_entity.id
_entity.type
_entity.pdbx_description
1 polymer ?
#
loop_
_entity_poly.entity_id
_entity_poly.type
_entity_poly.pdbx_seq_one_letter_code
_entity_poly.pdbx_strand_id
1 'polypeptide(L)'
;MDCVHALQTSSSAPQLHRRKQFRCLHPRHQCLGSLAVVPFFAHKRSFRPLYHKSNTCQIICGVSSAQSVDEEKDSMMKSESGKVRLNIRLDHQVEFGESVAILGSVKELGSWKKKVPMNWTESGWVCTLEFKGGESVEYKFLTVRADKSMLWEGGHNRVLKLPNGGSFEMVCHWNATTEAVGLPSSEEGEDVGQNGSTVADTVGAEEVESSPFVGQWKGNAISFMRSNEHGNRKGGKWDTSGLEGLALKLVEGDRNARNWWKKLEVVRDLLVGSLQSEDRLDALINSAIYLKWINTGQIPCFEDGGHHRPNRHAEISRVIFRELERISCRKDTSPQEVLVIRKIHPCLPSFKAEFTASVPLTRIRDIAHRNDIPHDLKQEIKHTIQNKLHRNAGPEDLVATEAMLARITKNPGEYNGAFVEQFKIFHHELKDFFNAGSLAEQLESLKDSIDDKGRSALALFLECKKSLDTLEVSNKGLGNNGTDLLFKTMQSLSALREIIARGLESGLRNDAPDNAVAMRQKWRLCEIGLEDYSFILLSRFLNELDALGGAHWLAENVKSKDVSSWNGPLDALIVGIHQLSLSGWKPEECAAIENELVAWKARGLSEREGSEDGKTVWALRLKSTLDRARRLTEEYSEALLQIFPQNVQILGKAFGIPENSVRTYAEAEIRAGVIFQVSKLCTLLLKAARSTIGSQGWDVIVPGAAVGTLLQVERIVPGSIPSTVEGPIVLVVNRADGDEEVAAAGSNIVGVVLLQELPHLSHLGVRARQEKVVFVTCEDDDKVADIQKHKGKCVRLEASSSGVDIYPSSENSNGHLSVENLSGNGAPRVEAHGRDGPSWSPTKANSNQGVSAGGVLLLADADAETSGAKAAACGRLASLAAESEKELTK
;
A
#
# COMPACT_ATOMS: atom_id res chain seq x y z
N MET A 1 60.85 -2.68 1.20
CA MET A 1 61.66 -1.65 1.86
C MET A 1 60.81 -1.09 2.98
N ASP A 2 61.21 -1.45 4.20
CA ASP A 2 61.02 -0.79 5.50
C ASP A 2 59.57 -0.43 5.94
N CYS A 3 58.96 -1.20 6.87
CA CYS A 3 59.10 -1.08 8.35
C CYS A 3 58.31 0.17 8.86
N VAL A 4 57.38 0.15 9.83
CA VAL A 4 57.34 -0.52 11.15
C VAL A 4 55.90 -0.47 11.73
N HIS A 5 55.50 -1.54 12.43
CA HIS A 5 54.37 -1.67 13.35
C HIS A 5 54.45 -0.74 14.58
N ALA A 6 53.30 -0.28 15.11
CA ALA A 6 53.14 -0.15 16.57
C ALA A 6 51.66 -0.20 16.99
N LEU A 7 51.26 -1.34 17.54
CA LEU A 7 50.17 -1.48 18.52
C LEU A 7 50.57 -0.80 19.83
N GLN A 8 49.64 -0.13 20.51
CA GLN A 8 49.51 -0.26 21.97
C GLN A 8 48.18 0.28 22.50
N THR A 9 47.48 -0.64 23.16
CA THR A 9 46.38 -0.47 24.11
C THR A 9 46.80 0.33 25.34
N SER A 10 45.92 1.15 25.92
CA SER A 10 45.57 1.08 27.35
C SER A 10 44.53 2.11 27.79
N SER A 11 43.71 1.64 28.72
CA SER A 11 42.67 2.31 29.49
C SER A 11 43.14 3.50 30.33
N SER A 12 42.28 4.51 30.51
CA SER A 12 42.01 5.11 31.83
C SER A 12 40.90 6.16 31.77
N ALA A 13 39.81 5.92 32.50
CA ALA A 13 39.01 6.95 33.14
C ALA A 13 39.48 7.08 34.60
N PRO A 14 38.95 7.98 35.46
CA PRO A 14 38.31 9.29 35.25
C PRO A 14 38.98 10.38 36.12
N GLN A 15 38.77 11.68 35.84
CA GLN A 15 38.93 12.71 36.89
C GLN A 15 37.86 13.81 36.82
N LEU A 16 37.08 13.86 37.91
CA LEU A 16 36.24 14.97 38.32
C LEU A 16 37.05 16.25 38.48
N HIS A 17 36.53 17.37 37.96
CA HIS A 17 36.79 18.69 38.53
C HIS A 17 35.50 19.48 38.76
N ARG A 18 35.19 19.56 40.05
CA ARG A 18 34.17 20.39 40.71
C ARG A 18 34.74 21.81 40.80
N ARG A 19 34.04 22.84 40.32
CA ARG A 19 34.31 24.23 40.74
C ARG A 19 33.02 24.95 41.15
N LYS A 20 33.13 25.60 42.30
CA LYS A 20 32.09 26.22 43.13
C LYS A 20 31.67 27.61 42.61
N GLN A 21 30.38 27.87 42.80
CA GLN A 21 29.70 29.10 43.22
C GLN A 21 30.46 30.45 43.21
N PHE A 22 29.79 31.47 42.68
CA PHE A 22 29.66 32.77 43.37
C PHE A 22 28.22 33.30 43.28
N ARG A 23 27.70 33.67 44.45
CA ARG A 23 26.44 34.39 44.71
C ARG A 23 26.82 35.85 44.96
N CYS A 24 26.01 36.80 44.50
CA CYS A 24 25.95 38.13 45.12
C CYS A 24 24.50 38.64 45.10
N LEU A 25 24.09 39.23 46.23
CA LEU A 25 22.74 39.65 46.58
C LEU A 25 22.71 41.18 46.81
N HIS A 26 21.65 41.82 46.30
CA HIS A 26 20.89 42.99 46.83
C HIS A 26 21.53 44.41 46.85
N PRO A 27 20.75 45.52 47.05
CA PRO A 27 19.32 45.66 47.43
C PRO A 27 18.43 46.75 46.73
N ARG A 28 17.10 46.58 46.93
CA ARG A 28 15.98 47.53 47.19
C ARG A 28 15.89 48.93 46.51
N HIS A 29 14.68 49.24 46.01
CA HIS A 29 13.83 50.32 46.54
C HIS A 29 12.33 50.07 46.30
N GLN A 30 11.53 50.32 47.35
CA GLN A 30 10.06 50.29 47.41
C GLN A 30 9.47 51.63 46.97
N CYS A 31 8.22 51.65 46.48
CA CYS A 31 7.23 52.63 46.95
C CYS A 31 5.78 52.12 46.79
N LEU A 32 4.96 52.56 47.74
CA LEU A 32 3.62 52.07 48.14
C LEU A 32 2.45 52.87 47.53
N GLY A 33 1.26 52.27 47.62
CA GLY A 33 -0.09 52.88 47.69
C GLY A 33 -1.14 51.89 47.16
N SER A 34 -1.91 51.09 47.94
CA SER A 34 -2.93 51.39 48.98
C SER A 34 -3.98 52.39 48.46
N LEU A 35 -5.31 52.24 48.49
CA LEU A 35 -6.35 51.42 49.15
C LEU A 35 -7.59 51.48 48.20
N ALA A 36 -8.58 50.56 48.21
CA ALA A 36 -9.72 50.60 49.13
C ALA A 36 -10.71 49.45 48.85
N VAL A 37 -11.53 49.17 49.87
CA VAL A 37 -12.39 48.00 50.09
C VAL A 37 -13.83 48.49 50.37
N VAL A 38 -14.84 47.93 49.66
CA VAL A 38 -16.25 47.60 50.07
C VAL A 38 -17.22 48.81 50.32
N PRO A 39 -18.59 48.74 50.33
CA PRO A 39 -19.54 47.59 50.36
C PRO A 39 -20.82 47.60 49.46
N PHE A 40 -21.47 46.43 49.43
CA PHE A 40 -22.92 46.10 49.45
C PHE A 40 -24.00 47.05 48.88
N PHE A 41 -24.87 46.49 48.04
CA PHE A 41 -26.33 46.55 48.23
C PHE A 41 -27.00 45.22 47.83
N ALA A 42 -27.85 44.72 48.72
CA ALA A 42 -28.76 43.60 48.51
C ALA A 42 -30.19 44.08 48.82
N HIS A 43 -31.19 43.60 48.08
CA HIS A 43 -32.64 43.44 48.37
C HIS A 43 -33.38 43.36 47.01
N LYS A 44 -34.45 42.61 46.76
CA LYS A 44 -35.20 41.47 47.33
C LYS A 44 -36.38 41.24 46.35
N ARG A 45 -36.77 39.97 46.09
CA ARG A 45 -38.14 39.44 45.82
C ARG A 45 -38.94 40.02 44.60
N SER A 46 -39.76 39.32 43.81
CA SER A 46 -40.44 38.01 43.91
C SER A 46 -41.31 37.78 42.64
N PHE A 47 -41.81 36.54 42.49
CA PHE A 47 -42.99 36.06 41.73
C PHE A 47 -42.84 35.52 40.29
N ARG A 48 -43.07 34.20 40.18
CA ARG A 48 -43.64 33.49 39.02
C ARG A 48 -45.15 33.81 38.92
N PRO A 49 -45.78 33.57 37.76
CA PRO A 49 -46.58 32.34 37.65
C PRO A 49 -46.44 31.56 36.33
N LEU A 50 -46.82 30.29 36.44
CA LEU A 50 -47.03 29.27 35.42
C LEU A 50 -48.18 29.62 34.46
N TYR A 51 -48.14 29.11 33.22
CA TYR A 51 -49.32 28.51 32.58
C TYR A 51 -48.95 27.41 31.58
N HIS A 52 -49.57 26.25 31.78
CA HIS A 52 -49.66 25.10 30.88
C HIS A 52 -50.53 25.40 29.65
N LYS A 53 -50.29 24.70 28.52
CA LYS A 53 -51.30 23.81 27.94
C LYS A 53 -50.74 22.86 26.88
N SER A 54 -51.16 21.62 27.02
CA SER A 54 -50.95 20.45 26.18
C SER A 54 -52.02 20.35 25.08
N ASN A 55 -51.72 19.54 24.05
CA ASN A 55 -52.46 18.32 23.65
C ASN A 55 -52.79 18.16 22.15
N THR A 56 -52.32 17.00 21.65
CA THR A 56 -52.99 16.00 20.80
C THR A 56 -53.53 16.37 19.41
N CYS A 57 -53.03 15.62 18.42
CA CYS A 57 -53.54 15.51 17.06
C CYS A 57 -54.44 14.27 16.97
N GLN A 58 -55.66 14.42 16.46
CA GLN A 58 -56.56 13.31 16.09
C GLN A 58 -57.26 13.61 14.75
N ILE A 59 -57.34 12.53 13.97
CA ILE A 59 -57.88 12.32 12.62
C ILE A 59 -59.39 12.61 12.54
N ILE A 60 -59.91 13.08 11.40
CA ILE A 60 -61.26 12.75 10.87
C ILE A 60 -61.23 12.77 9.32
N CYS A 61 -61.82 11.72 8.71
CA CYS A 61 -62.21 11.56 7.30
C CYS A 61 -63.62 12.13 7.00
N GLY A 62 -63.95 12.37 5.72
CA GLY A 62 -65.34 12.55 5.25
C GLY A 62 -65.44 13.31 3.90
N VAL A 63 -65.42 12.64 2.73
CA VAL A 63 -66.58 12.17 1.92
C VAL A 63 -67.34 13.28 1.13
N SER A 64 -67.03 13.32 -0.17
CA SER A 64 -67.88 13.34 -1.39
C SER A 64 -69.24 14.07 -1.46
N SER A 65 -69.40 14.93 -2.49
CA SER A 65 -70.55 15.07 -3.42
C SER A 65 -70.40 16.37 -4.24
N ALA A 66 -70.86 16.61 -5.47
CA ALA A 66 -71.26 15.87 -6.68
C ALA A 66 -71.62 16.95 -7.75
N GLN A 67 -71.49 16.63 -9.04
CA GLN A 67 -72.05 17.30 -10.25
C GLN A 67 -71.39 18.63 -10.70
N SER A 68 -71.13 18.91 -11.98
CA SER A 68 -71.82 18.53 -13.22
C SER A 68 -70.87 18.28 -14.41
N VAL A 69 -71.37 17.49 -15.37
CA VAL A 69 -70.78 17.12 -16.67
C VAL A 69 -70.93 18.27 -17.66
N ASP A 70 -69.89 18.54 -18.45
CA ASP A 70 -70.02 18.80 -19.88
C ASP A 70 -68.84 18.14 -20.61
N GLU A 71 -69.18 17.40 -21.67
CA GLU A 71 -68.30 16.58 -22.48
C GLU A 71 -67.54 17.43 -23.51
N GLU A 72 -66.21 17.35 -23.52
CA GLU A 72 -65.43 17.47 -24.76
C GLU A 72 -64.54 16.24 -24.88
N LYS A 73 -64.85 15.41 -25.87
CA LYS A 73 -63.94 14.37 -26.37
C LYS A 73 -62.78 15.07 -27.05
N ASP A 74 -61.59 14.95 -26.48
CA ASP A 74 -60.38 15.05 -27.26
C ASP A 74 -59.40 13.92 -26.96
N SER A 75 -58.70 13.55 -28.02
CA SER A 75 -58.05 12.26 -28.25
C SER A 75 -57.07 11.78 -27.16
N MET A 76 -57.11 10.47 -26.93
CA MET A 76 -56.19 9.73 -26.05
C MET A 76 -54.77 9.73 -26.64
N MET A 77 -53.93 10.71 -26.28
CA MET A 77 -52.49 10.63 -26.51
C MET A 77 -51.84 9.79 -25.41
N LYS A 78 -51.26 8.64 -25.80
CA LYS A 78 -50.30 7.92 -24.96
C LYS A 78 -49.11 8.83 -24.71
N SER A 79 -48.93 9.29 -23.47
CA SER A 79 -47.68 9.89 -23.02
C SER A 79 -46.57 8.83 -23.12
N GLU A 80 -45.63 9.01 -24.04
CA GLU A 80 -44.41 8.20 -24.07
C GLU A 80 -43.65 8.40 -22.76
N SER A 81 -43.48 7.33 -21.99
CA SER A 81 -42.66 7.33 -20.78
C SER A 81 -41.21 7.58 -21.16
N GLY A 82 -40.64 8.72 -20.78
CA GLY A 82 -39.22 9.00 -20.98
C GLY A 82 -38.33 8.01 -20.23
N LYS A 83 -37.10 7.81 -20.69
CA LYS A 83 -36.11 6.97 -20.00
C LYS A 83 -35.46 7.77 -18.88
N VAL A 84 -35.27 7.12 -17.73
CA VAL A 84 -34.56 7.69 -16.57
C VAL A 84 -33.29 6.88 -16.34
N ARG A 85 -32.12 7.52 -16.44
CA ARG A 85 -30.86 6.89 -16.03
C ARG A 85 -30.56 7.27 -14.59
N LEU A 86 -30.30 6.28 -13.74
CA LEU A 86 -30.06 6.47 -12.33
C LEU A 86 -28.72 5.83 -11.94
N ASN A 87 -27.79 6.65 -11.47
CA ASN A 87 -26.55 6.19 -10.83
C ASN A 87 -26.77 6.08 -9.32
N ILE A 88 -26.72 4.86 -8.80
CA ILE A 88 -26.98 4.56 -7.38
C ILE A 88 -25.64 4.29 -6.69
N ARG A 89 -25.33 5.06 -5.65
CA ARG A 89 -24.20 4.83 -4.74
C ARG A 89 -24.72 4.43 -3.37
N LEU A 90 -24.19 3.35 -2.81
CA LEU A 90 -24.45 2.88 -1.46
C LEU A 90 -23.18 2.97 -0.62
N ASP A 91 -23.26 3.74 0.45
CA ASP A 91 -22.20 3.88 1.44
C ASP A 91 -22.36 2.73 2.46
N HIS A 92 -21.75 1.57 2.17
CA HIS A 92 -21.79 0.35 2.98
C HIS A 92 -20.47 -0.42 2.92
N GLN A 93 -19.99 -0.93 4.06
CA GLN A 93 -18.77 -1.75 4.12
C GLN A 93 -19.13 -3.22 4.36
N VAL A 94 -18.37 -4.10 3.72
CA VAL A 94 -18.51 -5.55 3.81
C VAL A 94 -17.14 -6.17 4.05
N GLU A 95 -17.09 -7.41 4.54
CA GLU A 95 -15.84 -8.12 4.78
C GLU A 95 -15.17 -8.58 3.47
N PHE A 96 -13.89 -8.92 3.53
CA PHE A 96 -13.16 -9.43 2.37
C PHE A 96 -13.82 -10.70 1.82
N GLY A 97 -14.12 -10.71 0.51
CA GLY A 97 -14.84 -11.81 -0.15
C GLY A 97 -16.37 -11.68 -0.14
N GLU A 98 -16.93 -10.67 0.53
CA GLU A 98 -18.34 -10.30 0.43
C GLU A 98 -18.58 -9.31 -0.72
N SER A 99 -19.81 -9.28 -1.26
CA SER A 99 -20.22 -8.33 -2.31
C SER A 99 -21.61 -7.77 -2.03
N VAL A 100 -21.95 -6.62 -2.59
CA VAL A 100 -23.28 -6.01 -2.44
C VAL A 100 -24.10 -6.18 -3.71
N ALA A 101 -25.40 -6.42 -3.53
CA ALA A 101 -26.38 -6.43 -4.61
C ALA A 101 -27.65 -5.66 -4.23
N ILE A 102 -28.40 -5.25 -5.25
CA ILE A 102 -29.70 -4.61 -5.14
C ILE A 102 -30.78 -5.51 -5.77
N LEU A 103 -31.96 -5.56 -5.12
CA LEU A 103 -33.18 -6.22 -5.60
C LEU A 103 -34.34 -5.23 -5.48
N GLY A 104 -35.32 -5.35 -6.37
CA GLY A 104 -36.48 -4.46 -6.35
C GLY A 104 -37.64 -4.96 -7.17
N SER A 105 -38.74 -4.21 -7.15
CA SER A 105 -40.03 -4.59 -7.72
C SER A 105 -40.04 -4.64 -9.25
N VAL A 106 -39.26 -3.78 -9.91
CA VAL A 106 -39.20 -3.66 -11.37
C VAL A 106 -38.25 -4.67 -12.01
N LYS A 107 -38.39 -4.90 -13.32
CA LYS A 107 -37.64 -5.92 -14.07
C LYS A 107 -36.14 -5.63 -14.07
N GLU A 108 -35.79 -4.36 -14.12
CA GLU A 108 -34.42 -3.83 -14.14
C GLU A 108 -33.70 -4.13 -12.81
N LEU A 109 -34.45 -4.19 -11.71
CA LEU A 109 -34.00 -4.63 -10.39
C LEU A 109 -34.34 -6.11 -10.10
N GLY A 110 -34.70 -6.85 -11.15
CA GLY A 110 -34.91 -8.29 -11.13
C GLY A 110 -36.18 -8.79 -10.45
N SER A 111 -37.18 -7.94 -10.23
CA SER A 111 -38.52 -8.30 -9.70
C SER A 111 -38.47 -9.19 -8.45
N TRP A 112 -37.61 -8.81 -7.49
CA TRP A 112 -37.33 -9.54 -6.25
C TRP A 112 -36.79 -10.98 -6.43
N LYS A 113 -36.38 -11.35 -7.64
CA LYS A 113 -35.89 -12.71 -7.97
C LYS A 113 -34.43 -12.71 -8.44
N LYS A 114 -34.05 -11.77 -9.31
CA LYS A 114 -32.70 -11.71 -9.88
C LYS A 114 -31.90 -10.56 -9.26
N LYS A 115 -30.81 -10.89 -8.57
CA LYS A 115 -29.92 -9.88 -7.98
C LYS A 115 -29.19 -9.07 -9.06
N VAL A 116 -29.09 -7.77 -8.84
CA VAL A 116 -28.25 -6.88 -9.63
C VAL A 116 -26.99 -6.59 -8.81
N PRO A 117 -25.81 -7.06 -9.24
CA PRO A 117 -24.58 -6.81 -8.49
C PRO A 117 -24.19 -5.33 -8.57
N MET A 118 -23.63 -4.81 -7.48
CA MET A 118 -23.01 -3.48 -7.44
C MET A 118 -21.49 -3.61 -7.55
N ASN A 119 -20.84 -2.61 -8.14
CA ASN A 119 -19.39 -2.55 -8.25
C ASN A 119 -18.82 -1.71 -7.10
N TRP A 120 -17.72 -2.15 -6.51
CA TRP A 120 -17.06 -1.37 -5.46
C TRP A 120 -16.19 -0.26 -6.06
N THR A 121 -16.27 0.94 -5.48
CA THR A 121 -15.37 2.08 -5.72
C THR A 121 -14.92 2.68 -4.38
N GLU A 122 -13.94 3.58 -4.42
CA GLU A 122 -13.46 4.28 -3.22
C GLU A 122 -14.55 5.13 -2.52
N SER A 123 -15.58 5.54 -3.27
CA SER A 123 -16.71 6.34 -2.77
C SER A 123 -17.90 5.50 -2.29
N GLY A 124 -17.92 4.18 -2.49
CA GLY A 124 -19.00 3.28 -2.08
C GLY A 124 -19.29 2.17 -3.10
N TRP A 125 -20.40 1.47 -2.93
CA TRP A 125 -20.89 0.50 -3.92
C TRP A 125 -21.75 1.22 -4.96
N VAL A 126 -21.46 1.09 -6.25
CA VAL A 126 -22.15 1.80 -7.32
C VAL A 126 -22.84 0.85 -8.32
N CYS A 127 -24.00 1.26 -8.81
CA CYS A 127 -24.63 0.66 -9.99
C CYS A 127 -25.44 1.68 -10.79
N THR A 128 -25.33 1.62 -12.12
CA THR A 128 -26.11 2.45 -13.04
C THR A 128 -27.23 1.64 -13.65
N LEU A 129 -28.47 2.15 -13.59
CA LEU A 129 -29.67 1.49 -14.10
C LEU A 129 -30.51 2.44 -14.94
N GLU A 130 -31.17 1.91 -15.97
CA GLU A 130 -32.11 2.67 -16.81
C GLU A 130 -33.53 2.19 -16.55
N PHE A 131 -34.41 3.10 -16.13
CA PHE A 131 -35.81 2.84 -15.80
C PHE A 131 -36.76 3.54 -16.77
N LYS A 132 -38.03 3.12 -16.75
CA LYS A 132 -39.13 3.89 -17.34
C LYS A 132 -39.56 4.99 -16.39
N GLY A 133 -39.64 6.22 -16.89
CA GLY A 133 -40.03 7.39 -16.11
C GLY A 133 -41.49 7.36 -15.67
N GLY A 134 -41.77 7.99 -14.53
CA GLY A 134 -43.11 8.10 -13.95
C GLY A 134 -43.57 6.93 -13.09
N GLU A 135 -42.77 5.87 -12.93
CA GLU A 135 -43.08 4.72 -12.08
C GLU A 135 -42.55 4.88 -10.64
N SER A 136 -43.21 4.21 -9.68
CA SER A 136 -42.71 4.08 -8.30
C SER A 136 -42.07 2.71 -8.12
N VAL A 137 -40.81 2.71 -7.70
CA VAL A 137 -39.99 1.50 -7.55
C VAL A 137 -39.74 1.21 -6.09
N GLU A 138 -39.91 -0.05 -5.69
CA GLU A 138 -39.47 -0.52 -4.39
C GLU A 138 -38.16 -1.29 -4.54
N TYR A 139 -37.21 -1.08 -3.64
CA TYR A 139 -35.93 -1.77 -3.68
C TYR A 139 -35.31 -1.94 -2.29
N LYS A 140 -34.33 -2.84 -2.22
CA LYS A 140 -33.60 -3.14 -1.00
C LYS A 140 -32.21 -3.70 -1.31
N PHE A 141 -31.22 -3.33 -0.51
CA PHE A 141 -29.85 -3.81 -0.62
C PHE A 141 -29.63 -5.10 0.19
N LEU A 142 -28.67 -5.90 -0.27
CA LEU A 142 -28.22 -7.10 0.43
C LEU A 142 -26.71 -7.32 0.25
N THR A 143 -26.08 -7.87 1.28
CA THR A 143 -24.72 -8.40 1.21
C THR A 143 -24.77 -9.88 0.86
N VAL A 144 -24.03 -10.28 -0.17
CA VAL A 144 -23.80 -11.67 -0.57
C VAL A 144 -22.45 -12.08 0.01
N ARG A 145 -22.49 -13.04 0.93
CA ARG A 145 -21.29 -13.59 1.58
C ARG A 145 -20.58 -14.61 0.71
N ALA A 146 -19.34 -14.94 1.06
CA ALA A 146 -18.53 -15.96 0.38
C ALA A 146 -19.19 -17.35 0.34
N ASP A 147 -20.00 -17.69 1.35
CA ASP A 147 -20.80 -18.92 1.41
C ASP A 147 -22.13 -18.86 0.62
N LYS A 148 -22.34 -17.77 -0.14
CA LYS A 148 -23.58 -17.43 -0.87
C LYS A 148 -24.79 -17.15 0.02
N SER A 149 -24.63 -17.07 1.35
CA SER A 149 -25.69 -16.58 2.23
C SER A 149 -25.94 -15.09 1.98
N MET A 150 -27.19 -14.66 2.25
CA MET A 150 -27.64 -13.30 1.97
C MET A 150 -28.03 -12.60 3.26
N LEU A 151 -27.42 -11.45 3.52
CA LEU A 151 -27.78 -10.56 4.61
C LEU A 151 -28.49 -9.33 4.03
N TRP A 152 -29.79 -9.21 4.30
CA TRP A 152 -30.56 -8.04 3.88
C TRP A 152 -30.27 -6.82 4.77
N GLU A 153 -30.37 -5.62 4.21
CA GLU A 153 -30.44 -4.43 5.04
C GLU A 153 -31.65 -4.49 5.99
N GLY A 154 -31.56 -3.86 7.15
CA GLY A 154 -32.66 -3.70 8.09
C GLY A 154 -33.73 -2.73 7.57
N GLY A 155 -34.92 -2.74 8.16
CA GLY A 155 -36.00 -1.81 7.82
C GLY A 155 -36.92 -2.27 6.68
N HIS A 156 -37.87 -1.39 6.33
CA HIS A 156 -38.85 -1.60 5.24
C HIS A 156 -38.20 -1.43 3.85
N ASN A 157 -38.88 -1.86 2.79
CA ASN A 157 -38.42 -1.59 1.42
C ASN A 157 -38.31 -0.08 1.18
N ARG A 158 -37.25 0.35 0.50
CA ARG A 158 -37.09 1.73 0.07
C ARG A 158 -38.05 1.97 -1.10
N VAL A 159 -38.71 3.13 -1.11
CA VAL A 159 -39.64 3.52 -2.18
C VAL A 159 -39.09 4.75 -2.89
N LEU A 160 -38.86 4.66 -4.20
CA LEU A 160 -38.39 5.76 -5.04
C LEU A 160 -39.42 6.08 -6.12
N LYS A 161 -39.82 7.35 -6.22
CA LYS A 161 -40.66 7.83 -7.32
C LYS A 161 -39.77 8.38 -8.43
N LEU A 162 -39.83 7.78 -9.61
CA LEU A 162 -39.01 8.19 -10.74
C LEU A 162 -39.63 9.39 -11.46
N PRO A 163 -38.81 10.37 -11.88
CA PRO A 163 -39.25 11.48 -12.74
C PRO A 163 -39.62 10.97 -14.14
N ASN A 164 -40.19 11.82 -14.98
CA ASN A 164 -40.64 11.41 -16.31
C ASN A 164 -39.49 11.14 -17.31
N GLY A 165 -38.26 11.60 -17.02
CA GLY A 165 -37.06 11.38 -17.84
C GLY A 165 -35.83 12.12 -17.28
N GLY A 166 -34.62 11.77 -17.75
CA GLY A 166 -33.34 12.42 -17.42
C GLY A 166 -32.33 11.52 -16.69
N SER A 167 -31.10 12.04 -16.48
CA SER A 167 -30.04 11.37 -15.73
C SER A 167 -29.90 11.93 -14.29
N PHE A 168 -29.85 11.05 -13.30
CA PHE A 168 -29.83 11.42 -11.88
C PHE A 168 -28.80 10.60 -11.09
N GLU A 169 -28.27 11.18 -10.02
CA GLU A 169 -27.40 10.49 -9.05
C GLU A 169 -28.12 10.35 -7.70
N MET A 170 -27.96 9.20 -7.06
CA MET A 170 -28.63 8.84 -5.82
C MET A 170 -27.62 8.23 -4.83
N VAL A 171 -27.48 8.83 -3.64
CA VAL A 171 -26.65 8.29 -2.56
C VAL A 171 -27.54 7.68 -1.49
N CYS A 172 -27.20 6.47 -1.04
CA CYS A 172 -27.91 5.71 -0.01
C CYS A 172 -26.95 5.27 1.09
N HIS A 173 -27.45 5.12 2.32
CA HIS A 173 -26.68 4.59 3.45
C HIS A 173 -27.29 3.29 3.97
N TRP A 174 -26.46 2.31 4.36
CA TRP A 174 -26.95 1.02 4.87
C TRP A 174 -27.89 1.16 6.08
N ASN A 175 -28.99 0.41 6.10
CA ASN A 175 -30.05 0.44 7.12
C ASN A 175 -30.80 1.78 7.27
N ALA A 176 -30.50 2.81 6.47
CA ALA A 176 -31.19 4.10 6.48
C ALA A 176 -32.43 4.10 5.57
N THR A 177 -33.32 3.10 5.70
CA THR A 177 -34.43 2.88 4.73
C THR A 177 -35.51 3.97 4.73
N THR A 178 -35.49 4.89 5.70
CA THR A 178 -36.42 6.02 5.80
C THR A 178 -35.79 7.36 5.39
N GLU A 179 -34.57 7.36 4.87
CA GLU A 179 -33.91 8.59 4.42
C GLU A 179 -34.66 9.20 3.21
N ALA A 180 -34.78 10.53 3.20
CA ALA A 180 -35.40 11.24 2.09
C ALA A 180 -34.42 11.25 0.91
N VAL A 181 -34.61 10.32 -0.02
CA VAL A 181 -33.75 10.19 -1.19
C VAL A 181 -34.16 11.22 -2.25
N GLY A 182 -33.40 12.30 -2.37
CA GLY A 182 -33.59 13.31 -3.42
C GLY A 182 -32.91 12.87 -4.73
N LEU A 183 -33.50 13.24 -5.87
CA LEU A 183 -32.93 13.05 -7.20
C LEU A 183 -32.43 14.41 -7.73
N PRO A 184 -31.19 14.82 -7.44
CA PRO A 184 -30.57 15.96 -8.11
C PRO A 184 -30.35 15.63 -9.60
N SER A 185 -30.85 16.49 -10.49
CA SER A 185 -30.64 16.37 -11.94
C SER A 185 -29.17 16.57 -12.30
N SER A 186 -28.60 15.63 -13.04
CA SER A 186 -27.26 15.76 -13.64
C SER A 186 -27.32 16.76 -14.79
N GLU A 187 -26.45 17.77 -14.82
CA GLU A 187 -26.27 18.64 -15.99
C GLU A 187 -25.76 17.76 -17.14
N GLU A 188 -26.60 17.50 -18.16
CA GLU A 188 -26.24 16.69 -19.33
C GLU A 188 -25.39 17.52 -20.31
N GLY A 189 -24.18 17.03 -20.62
CA GLY A 189 -23.40 17.45 -21.78
C GLY A 189 -23.95 16.79 -23.04
N GLU A 190 -24.16 17.59 -24.09
CA GLU A 190 -24.73 17.16 -25.36
C GLU A 190 -23.80 16.20 -26.13
N ASP A 191 -24.36 15.09 -26.58
CA ASP A 191 -23.79 14.08 -27.47
C ASP A 191 -23.92 14.56 -28.93
N VAL A 192 -22.80 14.75 -29.64
CA VAL A 192 -22.80 15.04 -31.10
C VAL A 192 -22.10 13.91 -31.84
N GLY A 193 -22.89 13.21 -32.66
CA GLY A 193 -22.50 12.05 -33.41
C GLY A 193 -21.44 12.27 -34.50
N GLN A 194 -20.85 11.15 -34.90
CA GLN A 194 -19.89 11.01 -36.00
C GLN A 194 -20.45 11.52 -37.33
N ASN A 195 -19.73 12.46 -37.95
CA ASN A 195 -19.51 12.51 -39.41
C ASN A 195 -18.27 13.35 -39.73
N GLY A 196 -17.55 12.94 -40.78
CA GLY A 196 -16.12 13.19 -40.97
C GLY A 196 -15.67 14.57 -41.47
N SER A 197 -14.39 14.83 -41.18
CA SER A 197 -13.38 15.61 -41.92
C SER A 197 -13.74 17.01 -42.42
N THR A 198 -13.13 18.02 -41.77
CA THR A 198 -12.19 18.96 -42.43
C THR A 198 -11.31 19.67 -41.39
N VAL A 199 -10.03 19.82 -41.73
CA VAL A 199 -8.96 20.43 -40.96
C VAL A 199 -9.18 21.95 -40.81
N ALA A 200 -9.10 22.46 -39.58
CA ALA A 200 -8.79 23.87 -39.31
C ALA A 200 -8.12 23.99 -37.91
N ASP A 201 -6.88 24.49 -37.93
CA ASP A 201 -6.04 24.80 -36.76
C ASP A 201 -6.76 25.66 -35.71
N THR A 202 -6.74 25.23 -34.45
CA THR A 202 -6.91 26.13 -33.31
C THR A 202 -6.07 25.65 -32.12
N VAL A 203 -5.27 26.58 -31.61
CA VAL A 203 -4.25 26.44 -30.57
C VAL A 203 -4.89 26.00 -29.24
N GLY A 204 -4.27 25.03 -28.57
CA GLY A 204 -4.80 24.33 -27.40
C GLY A 204 -5.08 25.20 -26.17
N ALA A 205 -6.22 24.94 -25.54
CA ALA A 205 -6.46 25.30 -24.15
C ALA A 205 -5.86 24.19 -23.27
N GLU A 206 -4.88 24.53 -22.45
CA GLU A 206 -4.34 23.63 -21.42
C GLU A 206 -5.46 23.30 -20.41
N GLU A 207 -5.87 22.03 -20.34
CA GLU A 207 -6.67 21.53 -19.24
C GLU A 207 -5.85 21.67 -17.93
N VAL A 208 -6.46 22.26 -16.91
CA VAL A 208 -5.84 22.40 -15.59
C VAL A 208 -5.88 21.01 -14.93
N GLU A 209 -4.80 20.24 -15.08
CA GLU A 209 -4.64 18.97 -14.35
C GLU A 209 -4.68 19.22 -12.84
N SER A 210 -5.62 18.57 -12.14
CA SER A 210 -5.70 18.60 -10.67
C SER A 210 -4.44 17.99 -10.06
N SER A 211 -3.87 18.60 -9.02
CA SER A 211 -2.65 18.06 -8.43
C SER A 211 -2.90 16.71 -7.73
N PRO A 212 -1.91 15.79 -7.69
CA PRO A 212 -2.00 14.55 -6.92
C PRO A 212 -2.32 14.79 -5.44
N PHE A 213 -1.94 15.96 -4.92
CA PHE A 213 -2.20 16.41 -3.56
C PHE A 213 -3.70 16.58 -3.29
N VAL A 214 -4.46 17.18 -4.22
CA VAL A 214 -5.91 17.36 -4.07
C VAL A 214 -6.67 16.05 -4.23
N GLY A 215 -6.19 15.13 -5.07
CA GLY A 215 -6.78 13.79 -5.22
C GLY A 215 -6.79 12.97 -3.91
N GLN A 216 -5.87 13.25 -2.99
CA GLN A 216 -5.76 12.56 -1.69
C GLN A 216 -6.50 13.27 -0.55
N TRP A 217 -7.20 14.37 -0.84
CA TRP A 217 -7.87 15.18 0.18
C TRP A 217 -9.09 14.45 0.78
N LYS A 218 -9.05 14.24 2.10
CA LYS A 218 -10.13 13.64 2.91
C LYS A 218 -10.72 14.61 3.93
N GLY A 219 -10.30 15.87 3.90
CA GLY A 219 -10.82 16.93 4.74
C GLY A 219 -12.20 17.41 4.29
N ASN A 220 -12.76 18.39 5.00
CA ASN A 220 -14.05 18.97 4.63
C ASN A 220 -14.00 19.64 3.25
N ALA A 221 -15.14 19.63 2.55
CA ALA A 221 -15.32 20.37 1.32
C ALA A 221 -15.05 21.88 1.53
N ILE A 222 -14.45 22.52 0.52
CA ILE A 222 -14.10 23.93 0.59
C ILE A 222 -15.38 24.76 0.54
N SER A 223 -15.51 25.68 1.49
CA SER A 223 -16.57 26.68 1.52
C SER A 223 -15.94 28.04 1.25
N PHE A 224 -16.34 28.67 0.14
CA PHE A 224 -15.89 30.01 -0.21
C PHE A 224 -16.58 31.03 0.70
N MET A 225 -15.80 31.66 1.56
CA MET A 225 -16.30 32.58 2.58
C MET A 225 -16.26 34.02 2.08
N ARG A 226 -17.35 34.77 2.27
CA ARG A 226 -17.42 36.21 1.95
C ARG A 226 -17.10 37.11 3.14
N SER A 227 -17.01 36.52 4.33
CA SER A 227 -16.68 37.21 5.57
C SER A 227 -15.76 36.35 6.43
N ASN A 228 -15.21 36.88 7.53
CA ASN A 228 -14.29 36.13 8.38
C ASN A 228 -15.07 35.11 9.25
N GLU A 229 -15.48 33.99 8.66
CA GLU A 229 -16.26 32.92 9.29
C GLU A 229 -15.37 31.78 9.85
N HIS A 230 -14.05 31.96 9.86
CA HIS A 230 -13.10 30.99 10.40
C HIS A 230 -13.30 30.73 11.91
N GLY A 231 -13.91 31.68 12.63
CA GLY A 231 -14.11 31.62 14.07
C GLY A 231 -15.43 30.95 14.48
N ASN A 232 -15.55 29.63 14.37
CA ASN A 232 -16.41 28.76 15.21
C ASN A 232 -16.57 27.30 14.70
N ARG A 233 -15.60 26.75 13.98
CA ARG A 233 -15.62 25.30 13.72
C ARG A 233 -15.16 24.57 14.97
N LYS A 234 -16.03 23.70 15.53
CA LYS A 234 -15.77 22.89 16.73
C LYS A 234 -14.38 22.25 16.61
N GLY A 235 -13.53 22.49 17.62
CA GLY A 235 -12.14 22.03 17.63
C GLY A 235 -12.03 20.52 17.51
N GLY A 236 -10.84 20.05 17.11
CA GLY A 236 -10.52 18.63 17.02
C GLY A 236 -10.85 17.84 18.29
N LYS A 237 -10.94 16.53 18.17
CA LYS A 237 -11.04 15.64 19.34
C LYS A 237 -9.62 15.42 19.86
N TRP A 238 -9.43 15.55 21.17
CA TRP A 238 -8.18 15.24 21.86
C TRP A 238 -8.49 14.36 23.07
N ASP A 239 -8.59 13.06 22.85
CA ASP A 239 -8.70 12.08 23.92
C ASP A 239 -7.31 11.69 24.40
N THR A 240 -6.95 12.13 25.62
CA THR A 240 -5.66 11.81 26.26
C THR A 240 -5.75 10.60 27.19
N SER A 241 -6.93 9.99 27.31
CA SER A 241 -7.18 8.89 28.23
C SER A 241 -6.38 7.65 27.84
N GLY A 242 -5.40 7.27 28.67
CA GLY A 242 -4.56 6.10 28.44
C GLY A 242 -3.42 6.33 27.44
N LEU A 243 -3.09 7.59 27.11
CA LEU A 243 -1.89 7.92 26.34
C LEU A 243 -0.70 8.10 27.28
N GLU A 244 0.47 7.59 26.86
CA GLU A 244 1.74 7.76 27.56
C GLU A 244 2.86 8.15 26.56
N GLY A 245 4.01 8.58 27.08
CA GLY A 245 5.22 8.84 26.29
C GLY A 245 5.04 9.85 25.14
N LEU A 246 5.58 9.50 23.97
CA LEU A 246 5.62 10.37 22.79
C LEU A 246 4.23 10.63 22.19
N ALA A 247 3.31 9.66 22.26
CA ALA A 247 1.94 9.83 21.77
C ALA A 247 1.17 10.88 22.59
N LEU A 248 1.33 10.87 23.92
CA LEU A 248 0.75 11.91 24.79
C LEU A 248 1.32 13.29 24.45
N LYS A 249 2.65 13.40 24.36
CA LYS A 249 3.34 14.65 24.00
C LYS A 249 2.86 15.22 22.66
N LEU A 250 2.64 14.35 21.66
CA LEU A 250 2.13 14.74 20.35
C LEU A 250 0.69 15.28 20.43
N VAL A 251 -0.21 14.57 21.11
CA VAL A 251 -1.63 14.95 21.22
C VAL A 251 -1.81 16.23 22.05
N GLU A 252 -1.07 16.37 23.15
CA GLU A 252 -1.05 17.61 23.95
C GLU A 252 -0.42 18.79 23.18
N GLY A 253 0.62 18.51 22.38
CA GLY A 253 1.21 19.47 21.46
C GLY A 253 0.19 19.98 20.45
N ASP A 254 -0.53 19.07 19.78
CA ASP A 254 -1.56 19.41 18.79
C ASP A 254 -2.72 20.21 19.38
N ARG A 255 -3.15 19.89 20.62
CA ARG A 255 -4.19 20.64 21.34
C ARG A 255 -3.87 22.13 21.46
N ASN A 256 -2.59 22.46 21.57
CA ASN A 256 -2.08 23.82 21.64
C ASN A 256 -1.68 24.38 20.25
N ALA A 257 -1.54 23.52 19.25
CA ALA A 257 -1.16 23.84 17.88
C ALA A 257 -2.38 23.91 16.94
N ARG A 258 -3.07 25.05 16.96
CA ARG A 258 -4.24 25.27 16.10
C ARG A 258 -3.89 25.45 14.62
N ASN A 259 -2.75 26.09 14.32
CA ASN A 259 -2.30 26.43 12.97
C ASN A 259 -1.17 25.50 12.51
N TRP A 260 -0.93 25.41 11.20
CA TRP A 260 -0.03 24.42 10.61
C TRP A 260 1.42 24.57 11.07
N TRP A 261 1.98 25.79 11.14
CA TRP A 261 3.36 25.96 11.60
C TRP A 261 3.56 25.47 13.03
N LYS A 262 2.62 25.68 13.96
CA LYS A 262 2.73 25.11 15.31
C LYS A 262 2.67 23.58 15.27
N LYS A 263 1.86 22.99 14.38
CA LYS A 263 1.84 21.53 14.19
C LYS A 263 3.19 21.02 13.69
N LEU A 264 3.84 21.74 12.77
CA LEU A 264 5.21 21.47 12.34
C LEU A 264 6.21 21.65 13.51
N GLU A 265 6.03 22.63 14.40
CA GLU A 265 6.89 22.76 15.59
C GLU A 265 6.75 21.58 16.54
N VAL A 266 5.54 21.05 16.73
CA VAL A 266 5.32 19.84 17.53
C VAL A 266 6.13 18.67 16.96
N VAL A 267 6.13 18.49 15.63
CA VAL A 267 6.94 17.47 14.95
C VAL A 267 8.43 17.73 15.13
N ARG A 268 8.89 18.97 14.92
CA ARG A 268 10.28 19.37 15.15
C ARG A 268 10.73 19.01 16.57
N ASP A 269 9.94 19.37 17.58
CA ASP A 269 10.27 19.16 18.98
C ASP A 269 10.21 17.67 19.40
N LEU A 270 9.42 16.86 18.68
CA LEU A 270 9.39 15.41 18.84
C LEU A 270 10.67 14.76 18.29
N LEU A 271 11.08 15.15 17.08
CA LEU A 271 12.24 14.57 16.40
C LEU A 271 13.57 15.04 17.01
N VAL A 272 13.72 16.35 17.26
CA VAL A 272 14.94 16.91 17.89
C VAL A 272 15.11 16.38 19.31
N GLY A 273 14.01 16.19 20.05
CA GLY A 273 14.05 15.64 21.40
C GLY A 273 14.46 14.17 21.48
N SER A 274 14.38 13.41 20.38
CA SER A 274 14.53 11.95 20.36
C SER A 274 15.78 11.47 19.60
N LEU A 275 16.69 12.38 19.21
CA LEU A 275 17.89 12.10 18.39
C LEU A 275 18.84 11.03 18.95
N GLN A 276 18.86 10.84 20.26
CA GLN A 276 19.72 9.90 20.99
C GLN A 276 18.92 8.96 21.92
N SER A 277 17.59 8.94 21.81
CA SER A 277 16.73 8.07 22.62
C SER A 277 16.56 6.71 21.95
N GLU A 278 16.31 5.68 22.76
CA GLU A 278 15.80 4.39 22.27
C GLU A 278 14.45 4.55 21.55
N ASP A 279 13.71 5.64 21.83
CA ASP A 279 12.40 5.95 21.24
C ASP A 279 12.45 6.65 19.86
N ARG A 280 13.62 6.68 19.19
CA ARG A 280 13.81 7.42 17.91
C ARG A 280 12.84 6.93 16.82
N LEU A 281 12.66 5.63 16.69
CA LEU A 281 11.72 5.03 15.73
C LEU A 281 10.27 5.46 16.04
N ASP A 282 9.85 5.40 17.31
CA ASP A 282 8.49 5.83 17.70
C ASP A 282 8.24 7.32 17.44
N ALA A 283 9.25 8.18 17.62
CA ALA A 283 9.16 9.60 17.27
C ALA A 283 8.95 9.81 15.76
N LEU A 284 9.66 9.03 14.93
CA LEU A 284 9.48 9.05 13.47
C LEU A 284 8.08 8.55 13.09
N ILE A 285 7.62 7.44 13.68
CA ILE A 285 6.30 6.84 13.39
C ILE A 285 5.18 7.83 13.70
N ASN A 286 5.19 8.39 14.92
CA ASN A 286 4.20 9.36 15.36
C ASN A 286 4.20 10.61 14.45
N SER A 287 5.39 11.06 14.03
CA SER A 287 5.53 12.20 13.10
C SER A 287 4.95 11.89 11.72
N ALA A 288 5.23 10.71 11.17
CA ALA A 288 4.75 10.30 9.85
C ALA A 288 3.22 10.19 9.80
N ILE A 289 2.61 9.54 10.81
CA ILE A 289 1.15 9.39 10.92
C ILE A 289 0.49 10.77 11.02
N TYR A 290 1.00 11.61 11.91
CA TYR A 290 0.44 12.93 12.19
C TYR A 290 0.52 13.87 10.98
N LEU A 291 1.68 13.95 10.33
CA LEU A 291 1.86 14.77 9.13
C LEU A 291 1.01 14.30 7.97
N LYS A 292 0.86 12.98 7.77
CA LYS A 292 -0.02 12.43 6.74
C LYS A 292 -1.48 12.83 6.97
N TRP A 293 -1.97 12.76 8.20
CA TRP A 293 -3.34 13.18 8.51
C TRP A 293 -3.57 14.69 8.40
N ILE A 294 -2.53 15.50 8.64
CA ILE A 294 -2.58 16.95 8.35
C ILE A 294 -2.68 17.17 6.83
N ASN A 295 -1.82 16.54 6.05
CA ASN A 295 -1.77 16.75 4.60
C ASN A 295 -3.01 16.26 3.86
N THR A 296 -3.61 15.17 4.33
CA THR A 296 -4.88 14.66 3.79
C THR A 296 -6.10 15.41 4.36
N GLY A 297 -5.92 16.39 5.24
CA GLY A 297 -7.01 17.20 5.79
C GLY A 297 -7.85 16.53 6.87
N GLN A 298 -7.46 15.33 7.31
CA GLN A 298 -8.13 14.61 8.40
C GLN A 298 -7.87 15.29 9.76
N ILE A 299 -6.72 15.93 9.93
CA ILE A 299 -6.42 16.86 11.02
C ILE A 299 -6.44 18.28 10.44
N PRO A 300 -7.47 19.10 10.76
CA PRO A 300 -7.61 20.44 10.18
C PRO A 300 -6.64 21.46 10.79
N CYS A 301 -6.24 22.44 9.98
CA CYS A 301 -5.47 23.62 10.41
C CYS A 301 -6.37 24.86 10.51
N PHE A 302 -6.42 25.49 11.69
CA PHE A 302 -7.26 26.64 12.02
C PHE A 302 -6.48 27.95 12.23
N GLU A 303 -7.12 29.08 11.95
CA GLU A 303 -6.58 30.41 12.30
C GLU A 303 -6.58 30.62 13.83
N ASP A 304 -5.50 31.18 14.38
CA ASP A 304 -5.38 31.55 15.80
C ASP A 304 -5.21 33.07 16.03
N GLY A 305 -5.56 33.88 15.02
CA GLY A 305 -5.53 35.35 15.10
C GLY A 305 -4.13 35.98 15.01
N GLY A 306 -3.07 35.18 15.04
CA GLY A 306 -1.69 35.62 14.81
C GLY A 306 -1.40 35.93 13.34
N HIS A 307 -0.42 36.81 13.10
CA HIS A 307 0.09 37.11 11.76
C HIS A 307 1.41 36.36 11.52
N HIS A 308 1.31 35.14 10.98
CA HIS A 308 2.47 34.31 10.65
C HIS A 308 2.50 34.03 9.15
N ARG A 309 3.59 34.46 8.51
CA ARG A 309 3.79 34.27 7.07
C ARG A 309 4.31 32.85 6.75
N PRO A 310 4.17 32.40 5.49
CA PRO A 310 4.67 31.10 5.04
C PRO A 310 6.16 30.83 5.32
N ASN A 311 6.99 31.87 5.48
CA ASN A 311 8.42 31.73 5.77
C ASN A 311 8.71 30.98 7.07
N ARG A 312 7.85 31.12 8.08
CA ARG A 312 8.01 30.36 9.32
C ARG A 312 7.85 28.86 9.09
N HIS A 313 6.92 28.45 8.22
CA HIS A 313 6.70 27.04 7.88
C HIS A 313 7.91 26.48 7.13
N ALA A 314 8.43 27.23 6.17
CA ALA A 314 9.66 26.90 5.43
C ALA A 314 10.86 26.74 6.38
N GLU A 315 11.07 27.65 7.33
CA GLU A 315 12.16 27.55 8.30
C GLU A 315 12.06 26.30 9.18
N ILE A 316 10.87 25.96 9.69
CA ILE A 316 10.66 24.76 10.51
C ILE A 316 10.85 23.50 9.67
N SER A 317 10.29 23.47 8.46
CA SER A 317 10.44 22.39 7.49
C SER A 317 11.92 22.10 7.22
N ARG A 318 12.74 23.14 7.00
CA ARG A 318 14.18 23.00 6.81
C ARG A 318 14.88 22.33 8.00
N VAL A 319 14.48 22.66 9.23
CA VAL A 319 15.04 22.04 10.44
C VAL A 319 14.65 20.55 10.50
N ILE A 320 13.38 20.23 10.31
CA ILE A 320 12.90 18.84 10.29
C ILE A 320 13.65 18.05 9.20
N PHE A 321 13.73 18.58 7.99
CA PHE A 321 14.42 17.95 6.87
C PHE A 321 15.90 17.67 7.17
N ARG A 322 16.61 18.62 7.79
CA ARG A 322 18.01 18.43 8.20
C ARG A 322 18.16 17.26 9.18
N GLU A 323 17.25 17.14 10.16
CA GLU A 323 17.31 16.04 11.12
C GLU A 323 17.00 14.69 10.46
N LEU A 324 16.01 14.63 9.58
CA LEU A 324 15.69 13.40 8.83
C LEU A 324 16.88 12.94 7.98
N GLU A 325 17.51 13.84 7.22
CA GLU A 325 18.68 13.51 6.40
C GLU A 325 19.89 13.11 7.24
N ARG A 326 20.07 13.68 8.45
CA ARG A 326 21.12 13.23 9.37
C ARG A 326 20.87 11.81 9.85
N ILE A 327 19.62 11.45 10.16
CA ILE A 327 19.27 10.08 10.57
C ILE A 327 19.48 9.12 9.40
N SER A 328 19.01 9.45 8.20
CA SER A 328 19.13 8.57 7.02
C SER A 328 20.58 8.23 6.64
N CYS A 329 21.56 9.09 6.97
CA CYS A 329 22.97 8.88 6.64
C CYS A 329 23.79 8.21 7.75
N ARG A 330 23.18 7.87 8.89
CA ARG A 330 23.86 7.17 9.98
C ARG A 330 24.00 5.67 9.66
N LYS A 331 25.14 5.08 10.05
CA LYS A 331 25.41 3.65 9.85
C LYS A 331 24.55 2.73 10.73
N ASP A 332 24.07 3.25 11.86
CA ASP A 332 23.23 2.52 12.82
C ASP A 332 21.73 2.69 12.56
N THR A 333 21.34 3.26 11.42
CA THR A 333 19.93 3.46 11.08
C THR A 333 19.32 2.14 10.63
N SER A 334 18.22 1.76 11.28
CA SER A 334 17.48 0.55 10.93
C SER A 334 16.71 0.72 9.63
N PRO A 335 16.44 -0.37 8.88
CA PRO A 335 15.59 -0.32 7.69
C PRO A 335 14.21 0.30 7.96
N GLN A 336 13.62 0.01 9.13
CA GLN A 336 12.33 0.55 9.56
C GLN A 336 12.35 2.08 9.65
N GLU A 337 13.42 2.67 10.18
CA GLU A 337 13.57 4.13 10.27
C GLU A 337 13.65 4.78 8.89
N VAL A 338 14.42 4.17 7.97
CA VAL A 338 14.49 4.65 6.58
C VAL A 338 13.11 4.63 5.92
N LEU A 339 12.35 3.54 6.08
CA LEU A 339 10.99 3.43 5.52
C LEU A 339 10.05 4.53 6.05
N VAL A 340 10.14 4.85 7.34
CA VAL A 340 9.28 5.88 7.96
C VAL A 340 9.74 7.29 7.55
N ILE A 341 11.04 7.57 7.50
CA ILE A 341 11.58 8.87 7.08
C ILE A 341 11.14 9.24 5.66
N ARG A 342 11.17 8.27 4.74
CA ARG A 342 10.70 8.46 3.35
C ARG A 342 9.25 8.93 3.28
N LYS A 343 8.40 8.55 4.24
CA LYS A 343 6.99 8.97 4.31
C LYS A 343 6.81 10.38 4.88
N ILE A 344 7.80 10.90 5.61
CA ILE A 344 7.77 12.26 6.18
C ILE A 344 8.18 13.30 5.13
N HIS A 345 9.19 13.01 4.30
CA HIS A 345 9.74 13.99 3.34
C HIS A 345 8.69 14.67 2.44
N PRO A 346 7.75 13.94 1.80
CA PRO A 346 6.72 14.55 0.96
C PRO A 346 5.75 15.45 1.74
N CYS A 347 5.69 15.30 3.07
CA CYS A 347 4.76 16.07 3.88
C CYS A 347 5.24 17.48 4.26
N LEU A 348 6.49 17.81 3.92
CA LEU A 348 7.14 19.04 4.33
C LEU A 348 7.05 20.12 3.24
N PRO A 349 6.72 21.39 3.58
CA PRO A 349 6.73 22.48 2.61
C PRO A 349 8.15 22.76 2.12
N SER A 350 8.21 23.38 0.95
CA SER A 350 9.43 23.90 0.34
C SER A 350 10.05 25.00 1.20
N PHE A 351 11.38 24.97 1.27
CA PHE A 351 12.18 25.99 1.95
C PHE A 351 13.22 26.63 1.04
N LYS A 352 12.86 26.79 -0.24
CA LYS A 352 13.61 27.64 -1.18
C LYS A 352 13.75 29.06 -0.65
N ALA A 353 14.77 29.76 -1.15
CA ALA A 353 15.10 31.12 -0.75
C ALA A 353 13.89 32.07 -0.82
N GLU A 354 13.06 31.94 -1.86
CA GLU A 354 11.83 32.73 -2.08
C GLU A 354 10.75 32.50 -1.01
N PHE A 355 10.67 31.29 -0.44
CA PHE A 355 9.73 30.96 0.62
C PHE A 355 10.27 31.29 2.02
N THR A 356 11.60 31.27 2.20
CA THR A 356 12.25 31.72 3.45
C THR A 356 12.41 33.24 3.55
N ALA A 357 12.11 33.98 2.47
CA ALA A 357 12.15 35.43 2.48
C ALA A 357 11.18 36.03 3.51
N SER A 358 11.38 37.28 3.92
CA SER A 358 10.53 37.92 4.93
C SER A 358 9.07 38.08 4.51
N VAL A 359 8.80 38.12 3.20
CA VAL A 359 7.47 38.35 2.63
C VAL A 359 7.23 37.43 1.42
N PRO A 360 6.97 36.12 1.62
CA PRO A 360 6.70 35.19 0.52
C PRO A 360 5.23 35.27 0.08
N LEU A 361 4.93 34.72 -1.11
CA LEU A 361 3.58 34.55 -1.66
C LEU A 361 2.72 35.83 -1.65
N THR A 362 3.30 36.99 -2.00
CA THR A 362 2.59 38.28 -1.95
C THR A 362 1.57 38.49 -3.06
N ARG A 363 1.65 37.70 -4.15
CA ARG A 363 0.82 37.89 -5.35
C ARG A 363 -0.68 37.84 -5.06
N ILE A 364 -1.09 36.96 -4.14
CA ILE A 364 -2.50 36.83 -3.74
C ILE A 364 -3.09 38.12 -3.16
N ARG A 365 -2.27 38.93 -2.50
CA ARG A 365 -2.69 40.25 -2.02
C ARG A 365 -3.01 41.14 -3.21
N ASP A 366 -2.15 41.19 -4.22
CA ASP A 366 -2.34 42.10 -5.36
C ASP A 366 -3.56 41.66 -6.18
N ILE A 367 -3.75 40.35 -6.37
CA ILE A 367 -4.95 39.74 -6.97
C ILE A 367 -6.21 40.17 -6.21
N ALA A 368 -6.23 40.03 -4.89
CA ALA A 368 -7.38 40.36 -4.06
C ALA A 368 -7.67 41.86 -3.96
N HIS A 369 -6.79 42.75 -4.44
CA HIS A 369 -7.03 44.20 -4.45
C HIS A 369 -7.43 44.73 -5.83
N ARG A 370 -7.47 43.89 -6.87
CA ARG A 370 -7.85 44.33 -8.22
C ARG A 370 -9.27 44.92 -8.27
N ASN A 371 -9.49 45.80 -9.25
CA ASN A 371 -10.77 46.49 -9.47
C ASN A 371 -11.60 45.87 -10.60
N ASP A 372 -11.02 44.94 -11.35
CA ASP A 372 -11.60 44.29 -12.54
C ASP A 372 -12.21 42.92 -12.23
N ILE A 373 -12.45 42.60 -10.95
CA ILE A 373 -13.11 41.38 -10.50
C ILE A 373 -14.39 41.70 -9.72
N PRO A 374 -15.45 40.87 -9.83
CA PRO A 374 -16.67 41.04 -9.05
C PRO A 374 -16.41 41.15 -7.55
N HIS A 375 -17.19 42.00 -6.85
CA HIS A 375 -17.00 42.23 -5.42
C HIS A 375 -17.10 40.95 -4.59
N ASP A 376 -18.06 40.08 -4.90
CA ASP A 376 -18.25 38.81 -4.22
C ASP A 376 -17.02 37.90 -4.35
N LEU A 377 -16.48 37.75 -5.56
CA LEU A 377 -15.27 36.97 -5.82
C LEU A 377 -14.06 37.56 -5.08
N LYS A 378 -13.95 38.89 -5.04
CA LYS A 378 -12.90 39.60 -4.29
C LYS A 378 -12.96 39.26 -2.80
N GLN A 379 -14.15 39.25 -2.21
CA GLN A 379 -14.32 38.85 -0.81
C GLN A 379 -13.99 37.38 -0.60
N GLU A 380 -14.40 36.50 -1.52
CA GLU A 380 -14.12 35.07 -1.46
C GLU A 380 -12.62 34.78 -1.50
N ILE A 381 -11.87 35.39 -2.42
CA ILE A 381 -10.41 35.26 -2.50
C ILE A 381 -9.76 35.80 -1.22
N LYS A 382 -10.20 36.96 -0.74
CA LYS A 382 -9.65 37.61 0.45
C LYS A 382 -9.84 36.75 1.71
N HIS A 383 -11.06 36.29 1.96
CA HIS A 383 -11.42 35.61 3.20
C HIS A 383 -11.13 34.11 3.19
N THR A 384 -11.14 33.47 2.02
CA THR A 384 -10.84 32.04 1.90
C THR A 384 -9.35 31.77 1.76
N ILE A 385 -8.62 32.58 0.99
CA ILE A 385 -7.21 32.29 0.62
C ILE A 385 -6.25 33.33 1.24
N GLN A 386 -6.39 34.62 0.92
CA GLN A 386 -5.39 35.64 1.27
C GLN A 386 -5.19 35.77 2.79
N ASN A 387 -6.28 35.94 3.54
CA ASN A 387 -6.20 36.14 4.99
C ASN A 387 -5.65 34.88 5.68
N LYS A 388 -6.07 33.71 5.21
CA LYS A 388 -5.63 32.42 5.75
C LYS A 388 -4.14 32.22 5.50
N LEU A 389 -3.66 32.40 4.27
CA LEU A 389 -2.23 32.26 3.94
C LEU A 389 -1.31 33.20 4.77
N HIS A 390 -1.79 34.41 5.11
CA HIS A 390 -1.03 35.38 5.92
C HIS A 390 -1.14 35.19 7.45
N ARG A 391 -1.98 34.27 7.91
CA ARG A 391 -2.24 34.01 9.34
C ARG A 391 -1.91 32.58 9.74
N ASN A 392 -2.30 31.63 8.90
CA ASN A 392 -2.16 30.19 9.02
C ASN A 392 -2.21 29.56 7.60
N ALA A 393 -1.05 29.50 6.93
CA ALA A 393 -0.94 28.67 5.73
C ALA A 393 -1.16 27.20 6.13
N GLY A 394 -1.89 26.41 5.34
CA GLY A 394 -2.09 24.99 5.57
C GLY A 394 -2.47 24.25 4.28
N PRO A 395 -2.40 22.92 4.26
CA PRO A 395 -2.80 22.09 3.13
C PRO A 395 -4.12 22.50 2.47
N GLU A 396 -5.11 22.92 3.27
CA GLU A 396 -6.43 23.33 2.76
C GLU A 396 -6.34 24.54 1.81
N ASP A 397 -5.30 25.36 1.90
CA ASP A 397 -5.15 26.56 1.06
C ASP A 397 -4.81 26.22 -0.38
N LEU A 398 -4.04 25.15 -0.61
CA LEU A 398 -3.78 24.66 -1.96
C LEU A 398 -5.08 24.11 -2.56
N VAL A 399 -5.81 23.28 -1.81
CA VAL A 399 -7.10 22.74 -2.25
C VAL A 399 -8.09 23.87 -2.55
N ALA A 400 -8.18 24.88 -1.68
CA ALA A 400 -9.06 26.04 -1.88
C ALA A 400 -8.66 26.88 -3.10
N THR A 401 -7.36 27.01 -3.35
CA THR A 401 -6.83 27.74 -4.51
C THR A 401 -7.08 26.98 -5.80
N GLU A 402 -6.91 25.65 -5.83
CA GLU A 402 -7.26 24.81 -6.98
C GLU A 402 -8.75 24.85 -7.29
N ALA A 403 -9.62 24.72 -6.28
CA ALA A 403 -11.07 24.84 -6.47
C ALA A 403 -11.48 26.24 -6.98
N MET A 404 -10.81 27.29 -6.51
CA MET A 404 -11.03 28.65 -7.01
C MET A 404 -10.55 28.79 -8.45
N LEU A 405 -9.38 28.24 -8.80
CA LEU A 405 -8.85 28.26 -10.15
C LEU A 405 -9.81 27.55 -11.12
N ALA A 406 -10.24 26.34 -10.78
CA ALA A 406 -11.22 25.58 -11.57
C ALA A 406 -12.52 26.36 -11.79
N ARG A 407 -12.99 27.10 -10.77
CA ARG A 407 -14.18 27.95 -10.88
C ARG A 407 -13.97 29.13 -11.84
N ILE A 408 -12.85 29.86 -11.72
CA ILE A 408 -12.61 31.05 -12.57
C ILE A 408 -12.23 30.67 -14.01
N THR A 409 -11.81 29.42 -14.26
CA THR A 409 -11.51 28.91 -15.60
C THR A 409 -12.68 28.13 -16.23
N LYS A 410 -13.78 27.88 -15.49
CA LYS A 410 -14.92 27.07 -15.97
C LYS A 410 -15.51 27.62 -17.28
N ASN A 411 -15.68 28.94 -17.38
CA ASN A 411 -16.21 29.60 -18.57
C ASN A 411 -15.13 30.54 -19.14
N PRO A 412 -14.46 30.16 -20.25
CA PRO A 412 -13.45 31.01 -20.88
C PRO A 412 -14.02 32.40 -21.24
N GLY A 413 -13.35 33.46 -20.80
CA GLY A 413 -13.74 34.84 -21.06
C GLY A 413 -14.70 35.48 -20.04
N GLU A 414 -15.18 34.73 -19.03
CA GLU A 414 -16.02 35.29 -17.95
C GLU A 414 -15.24 36.31 -17.09
N TYR A 415 -13.95 36.07 -16.87
CA TYR A 415 -13.06 36.93 -16.10
C TYR A 415 -11.94 37.51 -16.97
N ASN A 416 -11.36 38.64 -16.55
CA ASN A 416 -10.23 39.24 -17.24
C ASN A 416 -9.07 38.24 -17.35
N GLY A 417 -8.58 37.98 -18.58
CA GLY A 417 -7.45 37.09 -18.83
C GLY A 417 -6.20 37.44 -18.01
N ALA A 418 -5.91 38.73 -17.82
CA ALA A 418 -4.78 39.16 -16.98
C ALA A 418 -4.97 38.80 -15.49
N PHE A 419 -6.21 38.74 -14.99
CA PHE A 419 -6.49 38.24 -13.64
C PHE A 419 -6.30 36.73 -13.57
N VAL A 420 -6.87 35.98 -14.53
CA VAL A 420 -6.76 34.51 -14.58
C VAL A 420 -5.30 34.09 -14.66
N GLU A 421 -4.50 34.72 -15.52
CA GLU A 421 -3.06 34.43 -15.64
C GLU A 421 -2.29 34.74 -14.36
N GLN A 422 -2.57 35.86 -13.68
CA GLN A 422 -1.95 36.12 -12.37
C GLN A 422 -2.36 35.08 -11.31
N PHE A 423 -3.61 34.62 -11.34
CA PHE A 423 -4.10 33.58 -10.44
C PHE A 423 -3.44 32.22 -10.74
N LYS A 424 -3.25 31.86 -12.01
CA LYS A 424 -2.48 30.68 -12.41
C LYS A 424 -1.04 30.75 -11.90
N ILE A 425 -0.36 31.89 -12.05
CA ILE A 425 1.01 32.04 -11.52
C ILE A 425 1.02 31.89 -9.99
N PHE A 426 0.07 32.51 -9.28
CA PHE A 426 -0.04 32.34 -7.83
C PHE A 426 -0.29 30.88 -7.43
N HIS A 427 -1.16 30.17 -8.16
CA HIS A 427 -1.41 28.76 -7.95
C HIS A 427 -0.12 27.93 -8.12
N HIS A 428 0.69 28.19 -9.15
CA HIS A 428 1.99 27.54 -9.33
C HIS A 428 2.97 27.84 -8.18
N GLU A 429 3.05 29.09 -7.72
CA GLU A 429 3.87 29.47 -6.55
C GLU A 429 3.42 28.71 -5.28
N LEU A 430 2.11 28.55 -5.10
CA LEU A 430 1.54 27.82 -3.96
C LEU A 430 1.80 26.32 -4.06
N LYS A 431 1.60 25.73 -5.25
CA LYS A 431 1.90 24.33 -5.55
C LYS A 431 3.37 24.02 -5.25
N ASP A 432 4.28 24.90 -5.66
CA ASP A 432 5.71 24.78 -5.38
C ASP A 432 6.03 24.94 -3.88
N PHE A 433 5.35 25.84 -3.17
CA PHE A 433 5.50 25.95 -1.71
C PHE A 433 5.10 24.66 -0.97
N PHE A 434 4.07 23.94 -1.43
CA PHE A 434 3.68 22.65 -0.87
C PHE A 434 4.43 21.45 -1.46
N ASN A 435 5.40 21.68 -2.35
CA ASN A 435 6.07 20.61 -3.12
C ASN A 435 5.09 19.71 -3.91
N ALA A 436 3.91 20.21 -4.26
CA ALA A 436 2.84 19.47 -4.93
C ALA A 436 2.95 19.45 -6.47
N GLY A 437 4.14 19.77 -7.00
CA GLY A 437 4.45 19.74 -8.42
C GLY A 437 4.31 18.35 -9.05
N SER A 438 4.07 18.28 -10.36
CA SER A 438 4.13 17.00 -11.08
C SER A 438 5.56 16.45 -11.08
N LEU A 439 5.73 15.14 -11.29
CA LEU A 439 7.07 14.54 -11.38
C LEU A 439 7.93 15.21 -12.46
N ALA A 440 7.34 15.55 -13.62
CA ALA A 440 8.05 16.23 -14.70
C ALA A 440 8.50 17.65 -14.29
N GLU A 441 7.64 18.42 -13.62
CA GLU A 441 7.98 19.75 -13.10
C GLU A 441 9.13 19.66 -12.08
N GLN A 442 9.07 18.69 -11.16
CA GLN A 442 10.10 18.50 -10.15
C GLN A 442 11.45 18.12 -10.77
N LEU A 443 11.46 17.19 -11.72
CA LEU A 443 12.66 16.74 -12.43
C LEU A 443 13.29 17.84 -13.27
N GLU A 444 12.51 18.63 -14.03
CA GLU A 444 13.06 19.74 -14.82
C GLU A 444 13.78 20.75 -13.92
N SER A 445 13.30 20.92 -12.67
CA SER A 445 13.94 21.78 -11.68
C SER A 445 15.30 21.30 -11.16
N LEU A 446 15.70 20.05 -11.47
CA LEU A 446 17.01 19.47 -11.12
C LEU A 446 18.08 19.63 -12.21
N LYS A 447 17.68 20.01 -13.43
CA LYS A 447 18.55 20.02 -14.62
C LYS A 447 19.88 20.76 -14.44
N ASP A 448 19.86 21.88 -13.72
CA ASP A 448 21.06 22.67 -13.48
C ASP A 448 21.98 22.08 -12.42
N SER A 449 21.45 21.24 -11.53
CA SER A 449 22.17 20.66 -10.38
C SER A 449 22.80 19.29 -10.66
N ILE A 450 22.36 18.61 -11.71
CA ILE A 450 22.83 17.28 -12.08
C ILE A 450 23.95 17.36 -13.13
N ASP A 451 24.83 16.37 -13.15
CA ASP A 451 25.94 16.27 -14.10
C ASP A 451 25.45 15.93 -15.52
N ASP A 452 26.34 16.01 -16.51
CA ASP A 452 25.97 15.80 -17.92
C ASP A 452 25.41 14.38 -18.18
N LYS A 453 25.89 13.38 -17.42
CA LYS A 453 25.35 12.02 -17.44
C LYS A 453 23.90 12.01 -16.94
N GLY A 454 23.63 12.64 -15.79
CA GLY A 454 22.28 12.75 -15.25
C GLY A 454 21.35 13.59 -16.11
N ARG A 455 21.83 14.66 -16.76
CA ARG A 455 21.04 15.46 -17.72
C ARG A 455 20.60 14.61 -18.91
N SER A 456 21.49 13.76 -19.41
CA SER A 456 21.20 12.83 -20.51
C SER A 456 20.16 11.78 -20.10
N ALA A 457 20.32 11.21 -18.89
CA ALA A 457 19.35 10.25 -18.34
C ALA A 457 17.97 10.90 -18.10
N LEU A 458 17.96 12.13 -17.59
CA LEU A 458 16.74 12.90 -17.36
C LEU A 458 16.00 13.22 -18.66
N ALA A 459 16.71 13.70 -19.68
CA ALA A 459 16.13 13.97 -20.98
C ALA A 459 15.54 12.70 -21.61
N LEU A 460 16.27 11.58 -21.55
CA LEU A 460 15.81 10.29 -22.06
C LEU A 460 14.57 9.79 -21.32
N PHE A 461 14.51 9.90 -19.99
CA PHE A 461 13.33 9.52 -19.21
C PHE A 461 12.12 10.40 -19.54
N LEU A 462 12.28 11.73 -19.58
CA LEU A 462 11.18 12.65 -19.90
C LEU A 462 10.64 12.43 -21.32
N GLU A 463 11.51 12.12 -22.29
CA GLU A 463 11.11 11.73 -23.63
C GLU A 463 10.29 10.43 -23.61
N CYS A 464 10.79 9.38 -22.95
CA CYS A 464 10.10 8.09 -22.85
C CYS A 464 8.74 8.23 -22.15
N LYS A 465 8.67 8.98 -21.04
CA LYS A 465 7.43 9.28 -20.33
C LYS A 465 6.43 9.96 -21.25
N LYS A 466 6.85 11.03 -21.96
CA LYS A 466 5.97 11.76 -22.88
C LYS A 466 5.45 10.86 -24.00
N SER A 467 6.30 10.02 -24.59
CA SER A 467 5.86 9.05 -25.59
C SER A 467 4.84 8.05 -25.04
N LEU A 468 5.04 7.59 -23.80
CA LEU A 468 4.10 6.67 -23.15
C LEU A 468 2.74 7.35 -22.88
N ASP A 469 2.74 8.57 -22.34
CA ASP A 469 1.52 9.34 -22.09
C ASP A 469 0.73 9.58 -23.40
N THR A 470 1.43 9.87 -24.52
CA THR A 470 0.75 10.05 -25.83
C THR A 470 0.11 8.78 -26.39
N LEU A 471 0.64 7.60 -26.05
CA LEU A 471 0.02 6.33 -26.45
C LEU A 471 -1.29 6.10 -25.70
N GLU A 472 -1.35 6.44 -24.41
CA GLU A 472 -2.54 6.27 -23.59
C GLU A 472 -3.71 7.10 -24.10
N VAL A 473 -3.47 8.36 -24.45
CA VAL A 473 -4.49 9.25 -25.01
C VAL A 473 -5.02 8.74 -26.35
N SER A 474 -4.22 7.98 -27.10
CA SER A 474 -4.61 7.45 -28.41
C SER A 474 -5.53 6.23 -28.38
N ASN A 475 -5.82 5.65 -27.19
CA ASN A 475 -6.65 4.44 -26.99
C ASN A 475 -6.28 3.23 -27.87
N LYS A 476 -5.08 3.23 -28.46
CA LYS A 476 -4.52 2.06 -29.12
C LYS A 476 -3.94 1.18 -28.02
N GLY A 477 -4.48 -0.02 -27.86
CA GLY A 477 -3.91 -1.01 -26.94
C GLY A 477 -2.40 -1.11 -27.10
N LEU A 478 -1.71 -1.42 -26.00
CA LEU A 478 -0.26 -1.47 -25.92
C LEU A 478 0.22 -2.71 -26.69
N GLY A 479 0.19 -2.68 -28.03
CA GLY A 479 0.77 -3.74 -28.87
C GLY A 479 2.27 -3.87 -28.60
N ASN A 480 2.97 -4.78 -29.30
CA ASN A 480 4.40 -5.07 -29.04
C ASN A 480 5.28 -3.80 -28.89
N ASN A 481 5.09 -2.80 -29.75
CA ASN A 481 5.83 -1.53 -29.70
C ASN A 481 5.56 -0.72 -28.41
N GLY A 482 4.37 -0.84 -27.83
CA GLY A 482 4.00 -0.19 -26.58
C GLY A 482 4.60 -0.89 -25.36
N THR A 483 4.66 -2.22 -25.34
CA THR A 483 5.36 -2.98 -24.29
C THR A 483 6.87 -2.67 -24.28
N ASP A 484 7.48 -2.57 -25.47
CA ASP A 484 8.89 -2.17 -25.59
C ASP A 484 9.12 -0.74 -25.06
N LEU A 485 8.20 0.18 -25.35
CA LEU A 485 8.27 1.56 -24.84
C LEU A 485 8.08 1.61 -23.32
N LEU A 486 7.12 0.85 -22.78
CA LEU A 486 6.89 0.73 -21.33
C LEU A 486 8.17 0.26 -20.63
N PHE A 487 8.78 -0.79 -21.17
CA PHE A 487 10.01 -1.35 -20.63
C PHE A 487 11.20 -0.37 -20.73
N LYS A 488 11.36 0.30 -21.87
CA LYS A 488 12.36 1.38 -22.03
C LYS A 488 12.12 2.53 -21.04
N THR A 489 10.87 2.85 -20.74
CA THR A 489 10.50 3.86 -19.74
C THR A 489 10.88 3.41 -18.33
N MET A 490 10.65 2.14 -17.98
CA MET A 490 11.08 1.56 -16.69
C MET A 490 12.61 1.60 -16.53
N GLN A 491 13.36 1.22 -17.57
CA GLN A 491 14.83 1.24 -17.54
C GLN A 491 15.40 2.65 -17.42
N SER A 492 14.88 3.59 -18.22
CA SER A 492 15.30 5.00 -18.16
C SER A 492 15.00 5.64 -16.80
N LEU A 493 13.83 5.34 -16.22
CA LEU A 493 13.50 5.72 -14.85
C LEU A 493 14.49 5.16 -13.84
N SER A 494 14.76 3.86 -13.90
CA SER A 494 15.66 3.20 -12.96
C SER A 494 17.06 3.80 -13.00
N ALA A 495 17.60 4.03 -14.21
CA ALA A 495 18.89 4.67 -14.40
C ALA A 495 18.93 6.10 -13.85
N LEU A 496 17.89 6.89 -14.08
CA LEU A 496 17.80 8.25 -13.53
C LEU A 496 17.73 8.24 -12.00
N ARG A 497 16.88 7.37 -11.42
CA ARG A 497 16.73 7.25 -9.97
C ARG A 497 18.03 6.81 -9.30
N GLU A 498 18.77 5.88 -9.90
CA GLU A 498 20.10 5.45 -9.41
C GLU A 498 21.11 6.61 -9.39
N ILE A 499 21.14 7.47 -10.41
CA ILE A 499 22.00 8.67 -10.41
C ILE A 499 21.61 9.62 -9.27
N ILE A 500 20.31 9.86 -9.07
CA ILE A 500 19.81 10.75 -8.01
C ILE A 500 20.11 10.15 -6.62
N ALA A 501 19.86 8.85 -6.42
CA ALA A 501 20.12 8.14 -5.18
C ALA A 501 21.61 8.19 -4.81
N ARG A 502 22.51 7.92 -5.76
CA ARG A 502 23.97 8.07 -5.55
C ARG A 502 24.38 9.47 -5.14
N GLY A 503 23.78 10.52 -5.72
CA GLY A 503 24.05 11.89 -5.29
C GLY A 503 23.62 12.14 -3.83
N LEU A 504 22.57 11.47 -3.36
CA LEU A 504 22.08 11.56 -1.99
C LEU A 504 22.94 10.76 -0.99
N GLU A 505 23.65 9.71 -1.40
CA GLU A 505 24.53 8.91 -0.52
C GLU A 505 25.66 9.72 0.13
N SER A 506 26.10 10.82 -0.51
CA SER A 506 27.12 11.74 0.02
C SER A 506 26.78 12.37 1.39
N GLY A 507 25.52 12.25 1.81
CA GLY A 507 25.01 12.77 3.07
C GLY A 507 24.96 14.29 3.14
N LEU A 508 24.50 14.81 4.28
CA LEU A 508 24.40 16.25 4.51
C LEU A 508 25.50 16.74 5.47
N ARG A 509 26.38 17.62 4.98
CA ARG A 509 27.40 18.26 5.82
C ARG A 509 26.77 19.22 6.82
N ASN A 510 27.36 19.33 8.02
CA ASN A 510 26.88 20.22 9.07
C ASN A 510 26.93 21.72 8.69
N ASP A 511 27.87 22.09 7.81
CA ASP A 511 28.09 23.44 7.29
C ASP A 511 27.39 23.71 5.95
N ALA A 512 26.50 22.81 5.51
CA ALA A 512 25.83 22.93 4.21
C ALA A 512 24.96 24.22 4.15
N PRO A 513 25.20 25.09 3.14
CA PRO A 513 24.45 26.32 3.00
C PRO A 513 22.97 26.04 2.67
N ASP A 514 22.09 26.97 3.01
CA ASP A 514 20.64 26.75 2.97
C ASP A 514 20.12 26.44 1.55
N ASN A 515 20.74 26.99 0.51
CA ASN A 515 20.43 26.67 -0.88
C ASN A 515 20.78 25.22 -1.25
N ALA A 516 21.89 24.68 -0.72
CA ALA A 516 22.27 23.29 -0.93
C ALA A 516 21.32 22.33 -0.22
N VAL A 517 20.86 22.68 0.99
CA VAL A 517 19.83 21.90 1.70
C VAL A 517 18.51 21.92 0.93
N ALA A 518 18.10 23.08 0.39
CA ALA A 518 16.87 23.19 -0.41
C ALA A 518 16.99 22.39 -1.72
N MET A 519 18.16 22.40 -2.36
CA MET A 519 18.41 21.55 -3.51
C MET A 519 18.34 20.06 -3.14
N ARG A 520 18.89 19.67 -1.99
CA ARG A 520 18.81 18.29 -1.50
C ARG A 520 17.37 17.85 -1.22
N GLN A 521 16.49 18.75 -0.76
CA GLN A 521 15.05 18.45 -0.64
C GLN A 521 14.46 18.09 -2.00
N LYS A 522 14.77 18.86 -3.05
CA LYS A 522 14.30 18.53 -4.40
C LYS A 522 14.80 17.18 -4.89
N TRP A 523 16.09 16.87 -4.69
CA TRP A 523 16.66 15.57 -5.05
C TRP A 523 15.93 14.43 -4.35
N ARG A 524 15.66 14.55 -3.04
CA ARG A 524 14.91 13.55 -2.27
C ARG A 524 13.47 13.38 -2.78
N LEU A 525 12.78 14.48 -3.07
CA LEU A 525 11.40 14.43 -3.57
C LEU A 525 11.33 13.83 -4.98
N CYS A 526 12.28 14.15 -5.87
CA CYS A 526 12.36 13.53 -7.19
C CYS A 526 12.68 12.03 -7.08
N GLU A 527 13.55 11.63 -6.16
CA GLU A 527 13.88 10.22 -5.92
C GLU A 527 12.66 9.42 -5.46
N ILE A 528 11.87 9.95 -4.52
CA ILE A 528 10.60 9.34 -4.08
C ILE A 528 9.57 9.37 -5.21
N GLY A 529 9.43 10.48 -5.93
CA GLY A 529 8.47 10.58 -7.04
C GLY A 529 8.78 9.62 -8.20
N LEU A 530 10.06 9.29 -8.44
CA LEU A 530 10.44 8.24 -9.39
C LEU A 530 10.06 6.84 -8.87
N GLU A 531 10.14 6.57 -7.56
CA GLU A 531 9.63 5.33 -6.97
C GLU A 531 8.11 5.20 -7.19
N ASP A 532 7.35 6.27 -6.89
CA ASP A 532 5.90 6.31 -7.06
C ASP A 532 5.50 6.09 -8.53
N TYR A 533 6.23 6.67 -9.48
CA TYR A 533 5.97 6.43 -10.90
C TYR A 533 6.41 5.02 -11.34
N SER A 534 7.43 4.44 -10.73
CA SER A 534 7.82 3.04 -10.98
C SER A 534 6.70 2.06 -10.60
N PHE A 535 5.98 2.32 -9.50
CA PHE A 535 4.78 1.56 -9.13
C PHE A 535 3.73 1.58 -10.25
N ILE A 536 3.48 2.74 -10.86
CA ILE A 536 2.53 2.88 -11.97
C ILE A 536 3.00 2.05 -13.18
N LEU A 537 4.27 2.13 -13.56
CA LEU A 537 4.82 1.39 -14.69
C LEU A 537 4.76 -0.14 -14.47
N LEU A 538 5.12 -0.61 -13.27
CA LEU A 538 5.02 -2.03 -12.91
C LEU A 538 3.58 -2.52 -12.90
N SER A 539 2.65 -1.71 -12.39
CA SER A 539 1.22 -2.03 -12.43
C SER A 539 0.70 -2.16 -13.86
N ARG A 540 1.10 -1.24 -14.76
CA ARG A 540 0.77 -1.31 -16.19
C ARG A 540 1.33 -2.58 -16.82
N PHE A 541 2.60 -2.89 -16.56
CA PHE A 541 3.25 -4.10 -17.07
C PHE A 541 2.53 -5.37 -16.62
N LEU A 542 2.16 -5.45 -15.34
CA LEU A 542 1.42 -6.59 -14.79
C LEU A 542 0.05 -6.75 -15.44
N ASN A 543 -0.68 -5.66 -15.68
CA ASN A 543 -1.97 -5.72 -16.35
C ASN A 543 -1.87 -6.22 -17.79
N GLU A 544 -0.83 -5.81 -18.53
CA GLU A 544 -0.54 -6.32 -19.88
C GLU A 544 -0.18 -7.80 -19.85
N LEU A 545 0.66 -8.23 -18.89
CA LEU A 545 1.01 -9.64 -18.72
C LEU A 545 -0.21 -10.49 -18.36
N ASP A 546 -1.10 -9.99 -17.50
CA ASP A 546 -2.37 -10.63 -17.17
C ASP A 546 -3.29 -10.72 -18.41
N ALA A 547 -3.35 -9.68 -19.24
CA ALA A 547 -4.12 -9.66 -20.49
C ALA A 547 -3.64 -10.69 -21.52
N LEU A 548 -2.33 -10.99 -21.54
CA LEU A 548 -1.76 -12.06 -22.36
C LEU A 548 -2.09 -13.48 -21.84
N GLY A 549 -2.68 -13.61 -20.65
CA GLY A 549 -2.99 -14.89 -19.99
C GLY A 549 -2.08 -15.23 -18.80
N GLY A 550 -1.22 -14.29 -18.39
CA GLY A 550 -0.43 -14.36 -17.16
C GLY A 550 0.42 -15.62 -17.03
N ALA A 551 0.29 -16.29 -15.88
CA ALA A 551 1.08 -17.48 -15.57
C ALA A 551 0.83 -18.66 -16.54
N HIS A 552 -0.40 -18.81 -17.04
CA HIS A 552 -0.74 -19.88 -17.98
C HIS A 552 -0.03 -19.68 -19.32
N TRP A 553 -0.08 -18.45 -19.84
CA TRP A 553 0.58 -18.08 -21.09
C TRP A 553 2.09 -18.32 -21.04
N LEU A 554 2.76 -17.92 -19.95
CA LEU A 554 4.18 -18.18 -19.74
C LEU A 554 4.52 -19.68 -19.73
N ALA A 555 3.71 -20.50 -19.06
CA ALA A 555 3.94 -21.94 -18.99
C ALA A 555 3.63 -22.66 -20.32
N GLU A 556 2.63 -22.18 -21.06
CA GLU A 556 2.26 -22.71 -22.38
C GLU A 556 3.32 -22.41 -23.44
N ASN A 557 3.88 -21.20 -23.44
CA ASN A 557 4.96 -20.84 -24.38
C ASN A 557 6.21 -21.70 -24.22
N VAL A 558 6.52 -22.14 -23.00
CA VAL A 558 7.61 -23.09 -22.77
C VAL A 558 7.29 -24.44 -23.42
N LYS A 559 6.03 -24.89 -23.43
CA LYS A 559 5.62 -26.12 -24.14
C LYS A 559 5.76 -25.96 -25.65
N SER A 560 5.52 -24.76 -26.18
CA SER A 560 5.73 -24.44 -27.60
C SER A 560 7.17 -24.03 -27.94
N LYS A 561 8.13 -24.29 -27.03
CA LYS A 561 9.57 -24.01 -27.19
C LYS A 561 9.96 -22.53 -27.30
N ASP A 562 9.06 -21.62 -26.94
CA ASP A 562 9.35 -20.19 -26.85
C ASP A 562 9.61 -19.77 -25.39
N VAL A 563 10.85 -19.92 -24.96
CA VAL A 563 11.29 -19.53 -23.62
C VAL A 563 11.65 -18.05 -23.53
N SER A 564 11.68 -17.34 -24.67
CA SER A 564 12.01 -15.91 -24.71
C SER A 564 10.94 -15.04 -24.04
N SER A 565 9.70 -15.56 -23.97
CA SER A 565 8.56 -14.99 -23.26
C SER A 565 8.82 -14.70 -21.77
N TRP A 566 9.80 -15.37 -21.14
CA TRP A 566 10.19 -15.14 -19.74
C TRP A 566 11.11 -13.93 -19.55
N ASN A 567 11.79 -13.46 -20.60
CA ASN A 567 12.78 -12.38 -20.46
C ASN A 567 12.16 -11.07 -19.96
N GLY A 568 11.06 -10.64 -20.56
CA GLY A 568 10.38 -9.40 -20.17
C GLY A 568 9.93 -9.40 -18.70
N PRO A 569 9.19 -10.43 -18.24
CA PRO A 569 8.78 -10.54 -16.84
C PRO A 569 9.94 -10.65 -15.85
N LEU A 570 11.02 -11.37 -16.20
CA LEU A 570 12.23 -11.43 -15.35
C LEU A 570 12.92 -10.07 -15.29
N ASP A 571 13.00 -9.34 -16.39
CA ASP A 571 13.57 -8.00 -16.41
C ASP A 571 12.73 -7.00 -15.60
N ALA A 572 11.40 -7.08 -15.70
CA ALA A 572 10.50 -6.28 -14.87
C ALA A 572 10.70 -6.58 -13.38
N LEU A 573 10.93 -7.85 -13.01
CA LEU A 573 11.24 -8.24 -11.64
C LEU A 573 12.60 -7.68 -11.19
N ILE A 574 13.64 -7.77 -12.03
CA ILE A 574 14.95 -7.18 -11.74
C ILE A 574 14.80 -5.67 -11.47
N VAL A 575 14.08 -4.94 -12.33
CA VAL A 575 13.81 -3.51 -12.12
C VAL A 575 13.06 -3.28 -10.81
N GLY A 576 12.06 -4.09 -10.50
CA GLY A 576 11.27 -3.99 -9.28
C GLY A 576 12.09 -4.21 -8.01
N ILE A 577 12.94 -5.24 -7.98
CA ILE A 577 13.85 -5.52 -6.85
C ILE A 577 14.87 -4.39 -6.70
N HIS A 578 15.39 -3.90 -7.83
CA HIS A 578 16.30 -2.76 -7.84
C HIS A 578 15.67 -1.50 -7.26
N GLN A 579 14.38 -1.25 -7.51
CA GLN A 579 13.68 -0.15 -6.86
C GLN A 579 13.62 -0.30 -5.33
N LEU A 580 13.44 -1.52 -4.81
CA LEU A 580 13.44 -1.77 -3.37
C LEU A 580 14.82 -1.51 -2.76
N SER A 581 15.88 -1.91 -3.46
CA SER A 581 17.27 -1.62 -3.09
C SER A 581 17.53 -0.12 -2.99
N LEU A 582 17.11 0.66 -4.01
CA LEU A 582 17.23 2.12 -4.03
C LEU A 582 16.41 2.82 -2.91
N SER A 583 15.34 2.18 -2.43
CA SER A 583 14.56 2.64 -1.27
C SER A 583 15.25 2.35 0.07
N GLY A 584 16.39 1.66 0.06
CA GLY A 584 17.15 1.28 1.25
C GLY A 584 16.68 -0.01 1.92
N TRP A 585 15.85 -0.81 1.25
CA TRP A 585 15.36 -2.06 1.81
C TRP A 585 16.31 -3.22 1.50
N LYS A 586 17.07 -3.66 2.51
CA LYS A 586 18.01 -4.81 2.44
C LYS A 586 18.80 -4.85 1.12
N PRO A 587 19.62 -3.82 0.83
CA PRO A 587 20.27 -3.66 -0.46
C PRO A 587 21.18 -4.84 -0.83
N GLU A 588 21.80 -5.50 0.15
CA GLU A 588 22.65 -6.67 -0.07
C GLU A 588 21.82 -7.89 -0.55
N GLU A 589 20.64 -8.09 0.03
CA GLU A 589 19.71 -9.15 -0.37
C GLU A 589 19.11 -8.88 -1.75
N CYS A 590 18.72 -7.62 -2.02
CA CYS A 590 18.27 -7.20 -3.33
C CYS A 590 19.35 -7.45 -4.39
N ALA A 591 20.60 -7.05 -4.12
CA ALA A 591 21.73 -7.25 -5.02
C ALA A 591 22.00 -8.74 -5.28
N ALA A 592 21.87 -9.61 -4.27
CA ALA A 592 22.02 -11.04 -4.44
C ALA A 592 20.95 -11.62 -5.38
N ILE A 593 19.69 -11.24 -5.19
CA ILE A 593 18.58 -11.72 -6.04
C ILE A 593 18.71 -11.18 -7.46
N GLU A 594 19.06 -9.90 -7.65
CA GLU A 594 19.31 -9.31 -8.97
C GLU A 594 20.40 -10.06 -9.72
N ASN A 595 21.54 -10.32 -9.07
CA ASN A 595 22.66 -11.05 -9.66
C ASN A 595 22.27 -12.48 -10.04
N GLU A 596 21.48 -13.17 -9.21
CA GLU A 596 20.94 -14.49 -9.52
C GLU A 596 20.04 -14.45 -10.76
N LEU A 597 19.07 -13.54 -10.82
CA LEU A 597 18.16 -13.39 -11.96
C LEU A 597 18.91 -13.06 -13.27
N VAL A 598 19.89 -12.15 -13.20
CA VAL A 598 20.74 -11.81 -14.35
C VAL A 598 21.57 -13.02 -14.80
N ALA A 599 22.14 -13.79 -13.87
CA ALA A 599 22.90 -14.99 -14.18
C ALA A 599 22.02 -16.07 -14.84
N TRP A 600 20.80 -16.26 -14.35
CA TRP A 600 19.84 -17.20 -14.96
C TRP A 600 19.46 -16.78 -16.38
N LYS A 601 19.24 -15.48 -16.61
CA LYS A 601 18.96 -14.95 -17.94
C LYS A 601 20.16 -15.11 -18.88
N ALA A 602 21.37 -14.80 -18.43
CA ALA A 602 22.59 -14.88 -19.23
C ALA A 602 22.97 -16.32 -19.61
N ARG A 603 22.75 -17.27 -18.70
CA ARG A 603 22.99 -18.71 -18.95
C ARG A 603 22.01 -19.27 -20.00
N GLY A 604 20.85 -18.64 -20.15
CA GLY A 604 19.81 -19.05 -21.07
C GLY A 604 18.99 -20.21 -20.53
N LEU A 605 17.71 -20.23 -20.91
CA LEU A 605 16.76 -21.26 -20.48
C LEU A 605 16.80 -22.41 -21.50
N SER A 606 17.85 -23.24 -21.41
CA SER A 606 18.13 -24.35 -22.34
C SER A 606 17.17 -25.54 -22.16
N GLU A 607 16.85 -26.24 -23.26
CA GLU A 607 16.09 -27.49 -23.24
C GLU A 607 16.86 -28.66 -22.59
N ARG A 608 18.20 -28.59 -22.55
CA ARG A 608 19.05 -29.60 -21.90
C ARG A 608 20.18 -28.97 -21.11
N GLU A 609 20.43 -29.54 -19.94
CA GLU A 609 21.63 -29.26 -19.14
C GLU A 609 22.32 -30.59 -18.83
N GLY A 610 23.34 -30.93 -19.62
CA GLY A 610 23.95 -32.27 -19.58
C GLY A 610 22.97 -33.36 -20.03
N SER A 611 22.74 -34.38 -19.18
CA SER A 611 21.78 -35.46 -19.41
C SER A 611 20.39 -35.22 -18.83
N GLU A 612 20.19 -34.11 -18.11
CA GLU A 612 18.94 -33.81 -17.42
C GLU A 612 18.01 -32.94 -18.27
N ASP A 613 16.72 -32.96 -17.94
CA ASP A 613 15.71 -32.08 -18.54
C ASP A 613 16.02 -30.63 -18.16
N GLY A 614 16.58 -29.87 -19.10
CA GLY A 614 17.02 -28.50 -18.87
C GLY A 614 15.87 -27.62 -18.40
N LYS A 615 14.65 -27.90 -18.87
CA LYS A 615 13.41 -27.24 -18.45
C LYS A 615 13.19 -27.34 -16.95
N THR A 616 13.22 -28.55 -16.41
CA THR A 616 13.06 -28.78 -14.98
C THR A 616 14.17 -28.10 -14.18
N VAL A 617 15.42 -28.18 -14.65
CA VAL A 617 16.57 -27.62 -13.93
C VAL A 617 16.51 -26.09 -13.85
N TRP A 618 16.31 -25.38 -14.96
CA TRP A 618 16.23 -23.92 -14.90
C TRP A 618 14.98 -23.44 -14.18
N ALA A 619 13.85 -24.13 -14.32
CA ALA A 619 12.61 -23.73 -13.67
C ALA A 619 12.71 -23.86 -12.14
N LEU A 620 13.40 -24.90 -11.64
CA LEU A 620 13.67 -25.05 -10.20
C LEU A 620 14.60 -23.95 -9.66
N ARG A 621 15.66 -23.57 -10.41
CA ARG A 621 16.56 -22.46 -10.03
C ARG A 621 15.85 -21.11 -10.03
N LEU A 622 15.00 -20.87 -11.02
CA LEU A 622 14.16 -19.68 -11.03
C LEU A 622 13.17 -19.70 -9.86
N LYS A 623 12.48 -20.82 -9.61
CA LYS A 623 11.57 -20.98 -8.47
C LYS A 623 12.27 -20.60 -7.15
N SER A 624 13.45 -21.14 -6.87
CA SER A 624 14.18 -20.83 -5.62
C SER A 624 14.53 -19.34 -5.48
N THR A 625 14.91 -18.69 -6.58
CA THR A 625 15.21 -17.24 -6.62
C THR A 625 13.94 -16.42 -6.42
N LEU A 626 12.83 -16.83 -7.01
CA LEU A 626 11.52 -16.19 -6.87
C LEU A 626 10.95 -16.36 -5.45
N ASP A 627 11.14 -17.50 -4.80
CA ASP A 627 10.74 -17.71 -3.40
C ASP A 627 11.58 -16.85 -2.44
N ARG A 628 12.86 -16.63 -2.76
CA ARG A 628 13.72 -15.67 -2.06
C ARG A 628 13.22 -14.23 -2.25
N ALA A 629 12.89 -13.83 -3.47
CA ALA A 629 12.29 -12.53 -3.76
C ALA A 629 10.93 -12.32 -3.06
N ARG A 630 10.07 -13.35 -3.03
CA ARG A 630 8.79 -13.29 -2.33
C ARG A 630 8.98 -13.06 -0.83
N ARG A 631 9.89 -13.80 -0.17
CA ARG A 631 10.22 -13.59 1.25
C ARG A 631 10.72 -12.17 1.54
N LEU A 632 11.58 -11.61 0.68
CA LEU A 632 12.02 -10.22 0.78
C LEU A 632 10.82 -9.25 0.81
N THR A 633 9.78 -9.51 0.01
CA THR A 633 8.55 -8.69 -0.03
C THR A 633 7.63 -8.88 1.17
N GLU A 634 7.54 -10.10 1.69
CA GLU A 634 6.77 -10.43 2.89
C GLU A 634 7.38 -9.77 4.13
N GLU A 635 8.71 -9.81 4.28
CA GLU A 635 9.42 -9.15 5.37
C GLU A 635 9.23 -7.63 5.38
N TYR A 636 9.17 -7.00 4.20
CA TYR A 636 8.86 -5.58 4.10
C TYR A 636 7.45 -5.27 4.60
N SER A 637 6.47 -6.07 4.15
CA SER A 637 5.06 -5.90 4.51
C SER A 637 4.86 -6.12 6.01
N GLU A 638 5.49 -7.16 6.56
CA GLU A 638 5.51 -7.46 7.98
C GLU A 638 6.15 -6.33 8.79
N ALA A 639 7.25 -5.74 8.32
CA ALA A 639 7.87 -4.59 8.99
C ALA A 639 6.89 -3.41 9.08
N LEU A 640 6.14 -3.09 8.01
CA LEU A 640 5.11 -2.03 8.06
C LEU A 640 3.94 -2.38 8.98
N LEU A 641 3.53 -3.65 9.03
CA LEU A 641 2.48 -4.14 9.93
C LEU A 641 2.92 -4.18 11.40
N GLN A 642 4.23 -4.21 11.68
CA GLN A 642 4.76 -4.06 13.04
C GLN A 642 4.85 -2.58 13.46
N ILE A 643 5.15 -1.68 12.51
CA ILE A 643 5.39 -0.25 12.75
C ILE A 643 4.08 0.53 13.01
N PHE A 644 3.09 0.38 12.11
CA PHE A 644 1.98 1.33 12.02
C PHE A 644 0.71 0.99 12.82
N PRO A 645 0.15 -0.24 12.78
CA PRO A 645 -1.21 -0.50 13.27
C PRO A 645 -1.50 -0.05 14.70
N GLN A 646 -0.62 -0.38 15.65
CA GLN A 646 -0.79 0.00 17.06
C GLN A 646 -0.77 1.52 17.26
N ASN A 647 0.25 2.20 16.73
CA ASN A 647 0.40 3.65 16.84
C ASN A 647 -0.74 4.40 16.13
N VAL A 648 -1.17 3.93 14.96
CA VAL A 648 -2.31 4.48 14.22
C VAL A 648 -3.61 4.31 15.00
N GLN A 649 -3.83 3.17 15.68
CA GLN A 649 -5.01 2.97 16.51
C GLN A 649 -5.03 3.91 17.73
N ILE A 650 -3.88 4.06 18.41
CA ILE A 650 -3.72 4.95 19.57
C ILE A 650 -3.98 6.41 19.15
N LEU A 651 -3.26 6.91 18.14
CA LEU A 651 -3.39 8.30 17.68
C LEU A 651 -4.75 8.54 17.00
N GLY A 652 -5.27 7.56 16.27
CA GLY A 652 -6.56 7.66 15.58
C GLY A 652 -7.71 7.87 16.56
N LYS A 653 -7.71 7.11 17.66
CA LYS A 653 -8.68 7.31 18.76
C LYS A 653 -8.51 8.69 19.40
N ALA A 654 -7.26 9.09 19.67
CA ALA A 654 -6.94 10.36 20.30
C ALA A 654 -7.42 11.57 19.50
N PHE A 655 -7.16 11.59 18.19
CA PHE A 655 -7.54 12.66 17.27
C PHE A 655 -8.97 12.57 16.74
N GLY A 656 -9.67 11.46 16.99
CA GLY A 656 -11.03 11.23 16.48
C GLY A 656 -11.07 10.94 14.98
N ILE A 657 -10.03 10.29 14.45
CA ILE A 657 -9.95 9.87 13.05
C ILE A 657 -10.98 8.75 12.80
N PRO A 658 -11.70 8.77 11.66
CA PRO A 658 -12.63 7.70 11.29
C PRO A 658 -12.00 6.30 11.36
N GLU A 659 -12.72 5.35 11.96
CA GLU A 659 -12.22 4.00 12.23
C GLU A 659 -11.83 3.24 10.95
N ASN A 660 -12.53 3.49 9.83
CA ASN A 660 -12.16 2.93 8.53
C ASN A 660 -10.76 3.36 8.09
N SER A 661 -10.42 4.65 8.21
CA SER A 661 -9.13 5.21 7.85
C SER A 661 -8.01 4.72 8.77
N VAL A 662 -8.33 4.43 10.03
CA VAL A 662 -7.39 3.85 11.00
C VAL A 662 -7.10 2.38 10.63
N ARG A 663 -8.15 1.58 10.40
CA ARG A 663 -8.04 0.14 10.12
C ARG A 663 -7.28 -0.15 8.84
N THR A 664 -7.50 0.63 7.78
CA THR A 664 -6.88 0.38 6.46
C THR A 664 -5.56 1.12 6.27
N TYR A 665 -5.05 1.86 7.26
CA TYR A 665 -3.87 2.70 7.10
C TYR A 665 -2.63 1.93 6.62
N ALA A 666 -2.21 0.90 7.36
CA ALA A 666 -0.99 0.17 7.08
C ALA A 666 -1.12 -0.61 5.75
N GLU A 667 -2.29 -1.18 5.50
CA GLU A 667 -2.58 -1.86 4.26
C GLU A 667 -2.56 -0.92 3.05
N ALA A 668 -3.12 0.29 3.17
CA ALA A 668 -3.07 1.29 2.11
C ALA A 668 -1.62 1.71 1.81
N GLU A 669 -0.77 1.83 2.84
CA GLU A 669 0.66 2.11 2.67
C GLU A 669 1.40 0.99 1.94
N ILE A 670 1.06 -0.28 2.20
CA ILE A 670 1.65 -1.42 1.50
C ILE A 670 1.19 -1.45 0.05
N ARG A 671 -0.13 -1.32 -0.19
CA ARG A 671 -0.73 -1.38 -1.53
C ARG A 671 -0.31 -0.24 -2.47
N ALA A 672 0.07 0.91 -1.91
CA ALA A 672 0.54 2.06 -2.69
C ALA A 672 2.05 1.97 -3.05
N GLY A 673 2.80 1.02 -2.47
CA GLY A 673 4.24 0.91 -2.68
C GLY A 673 4.63 -0.06 -3.81
N VAL A 674 5.82 0.15 -4.39
CA VAL A 674 6.43 -0.75 -5.39
C VAL A 674 6.47 -2.20 -4.92
N ILE A 675 6.64 -2.42 -3.61
CA ILE A 675 6.63 -3.73 -2.95
C ILE A 675 5.42 -4.59 -3.33
N PHE A 676 4.24 -3.98 -3.46
CA PHE A 676 3.01 -4.69 -3.79
C PHE A 676 3.04 -5.23 -5.21
N GLN A 677 3.57 -4.45 -6.16
CA GLN A 677 3.71 -4.87 -7.55
C GLN A 677 4.79 -5.95 -7.69
N VAL A 678 5.91 -5.81 -6.97
CA VAL A 678 6.96 -6.85 -6.94
C VAL A 678 6.41 -8.17 -6.39
N SER A 679 5.66 -8.14 -5.29
CA SER A 679 5.01 -9.34 -4.73
C SER A 679 4.04 -9.97 -5.73
N LYS A 680 3.17 -9.19 -6.39
CA LYS A 680 2.24 -9.69 -7.41
C LYS A 680 2.98 -10.36 -8.57
N LEU A 681 4.08 -9.75 -9.04
CA LEU A 681 4.92 -10.32 -10.10
C LEU A 681 5.60 -11.61 -9.65
N CYS A 682 6.16 -11.67 -8.45
CA CYS A 682 6.71 -12.89 -7.87
C CYS A 682 5.68 -14.02 -7.82
N THR A 683 4.46 -13.75 -7.34
CA THR A 683 3.40 -14.76 -7.27
C THR A 683 3.01 -15.29 -8.64
N LEU A 684 2.88 -14.41 -9.65
CA LEU A 684 2.59 -14.81 -11.03
C LEU A 684 3.71 -15.69 -11.58
N LEU A 685 4.98 -15.29 -11.41
CA LEU A 685 6.14 -16.04 -11.90
C LEU A 685 6.33 -17.38 -11.18
N LEU A 686 6.08 -17.45 -9.88
CA LEU A 686 6.09 -18.70 -9.12
C LEU A 686 5.03 -19.68 -9.65
N LYS A 687 3.81 -19.20 -9.91
CA LYS A 687 2.74 -20.00 -10.50
C LYS A 687 3.12 -20.51 -11.90
N ALA A 688 3.75 -19.67 -12.71
CA ALA A 688 4.26 -20.05 -14.03
C ALA A 688 5.38 -21.08 -13.94
N ALA A 689 6.31 -20.95 -12.98
CA ALA A 689 7.45 -21.85 -12.82
C ALA A 689 6.98 -23.25 -12.38
N ARG A 690 6.03 -23.33 -11.44
CA ARG A 690 5.40 -24.59 -11.01
C ARG A 690 4.69 -25.29 -12.16
N SER A 691 3.88 -24.53 -12.91
CA SER A 691 3.16 -25.04 -14.09
C SER A 691 4.13 -25.55 -15.17
N THR A 692 5.30 -24.91 -15.28
CA THR A 692 6.37 -25.32 -16.19
C THR A 692 6.96 -26.66 -15.77
N ILE A 693 7.27 -26.86 -14.48
CA ILE A 693 7.80 -28.12 -13.94
C ILE A 693 6.74 -29.24 -13.96
N GLY A 694 5.45 -28.89 -14.11
CA GLY A 694 4.34 -29.84 -13.94
C GLY A 694 4.09 -30.17 -12.47
N SER A 695 4.62 -29.35 -11.55
CA SER A 695 4.32 -29.46 -10.12
C SER A 695 2.91 -28.97 -9.87
N GLN A 696 2.13 -29.74 -9.11
CA GLN A 696 0.79 -29.34 -8.67
C GLN A 696 0.80 -28.42 -7.44
N GLY A 697 1.94 -27.81 -7.12
CA GLY A 697 2.11 -26.96 -5.93
C GLY A 697 2.24 -27.74 -4.62
N TRP A 698 2.43 -29.05 -4.72
CA TRP A 698 2.60 -29.98 -3.60
C TRP A 698 4.02 -30.53 -3.56
N ASP A 699 4.58 -30.63 -2.36
CA ASP A 699 5.75 -31.46 -2.09
C ASP A 699 5.39 -32.52 -1.04
N VAL A 700 5.77 -33.78 -1.30
CA VAL A 700 5.40 -34.92 -0.45
C VAL A 700 6.63 -35.35 0.34
N ILE A 701 6.67 -34.98 1.62
CA ILE A 701 7.77 -35.32 2.54
C ILE A 701 7.59 -36.75 3.07
N VAL A 702 6.36 -37.08 3.46
CA VAL A 702 5.96 -38.41 3.93
C VAL A 702 4.67 -38.83 3.20
N PRO A 703 4.75 -39.77 2.24
CA PRO A 703 3.59 -40.25 1.52
C PRO A 703 2.71 -41.14 2.40
N GLY A 704 1.42 -41.23 2.07
CA GLY A 704 0.45 -42.08 2.76
C GLY A 704 -0.98 -41.57 2.63
N ALA A 705 -1.91 -42.22 3.35
CA ALA A 705 -3.30 -41.79 3.44
C ALA A 705 -3.67 -41.51 4.89
N ALA A 706 -4.28 -40.36 5.15
CA ALA A 706 -4.73 -39.94 6.47
C ALA A 706 -6.19 -39.49 6.40
N VAL A 707 -6.98 -39.80 7.43
CA VAL A 707 -8.36 -39.35 7.58
C VAL A 707 -8.50 -38.69 8.93
N GLY A 708 -9.00 -37.47 8.97
CA GLY A 708 -9.16 -36.74 10.23
C GLY A 708 -9.87 -35.40 10.07
N THR A 709 -10.18 -34.79 11.20
CA THR A 709 -10.76 -33.44 11.21
C THR A 709 -9.70 -32.43 10.80
N LEU A 710 -10.01 -31.60 9.81
CA LEU A 710 -9.09 -30.57 9.31
C LEU A 710 -9.05 -29.38 10.27
N LEU A 711 -7.89 -29.12 10.86
CA LEU A 711 -7.67 -27.99 11.77
C LEU A 711 -6.51 -27.14 11.27
N GLN A 712 -6.67 -25.81 11.32
CA GLN A 712 -5.61 -24.89 10.91
C GLN A 712 -5.00 -24.22 12.14
N VAL A 713 -3.66 -24.23 12.22
CA VAL A 713 -2.87 -23.63 13.28
C VAL A 713 -1.76 -22.76 12.69
N GLU A 714 -1.29 -21.77 13.45
CA GLU A 714 -0.20 -20.90 13.00
C GLU A 714 1.14 -21.63 12.97
N ARG A 715 1.46 -22.36 14.05
CA ARG A 715 2.67 -23.20 14.21
C ARG A 715 2.36 -24.47 15.00
N ILE A 716 3.26 -25.45 14.94
CA ILE A 716 3.17 -26.70 15.73
C ILE A 716 3.80 -26.46 17.11
N VAL A 717 3.01 -25.92 18.05
CA VAL A 717 3.46 -25.69 19.44
C VAL A 717 2.54 -26.40 20.46
N PRO A 718 3.02 -26.70 21.69
CA PRO A 718 2.17 -27.26 22.73
C PRO A 718 0.95 -26.37 23.02
N GLY A 719 -0.25 -26.96 23.03
CA GLY A 719 -1.50 -26.23 23.29
C GLY A 719 -2.17 -25.57 22.07
N SER A 720 -1.64 -25.78 20.86
CA SER A 720 -2.22 -25.26 19.61
C SER A 720 -3.58 -25.86 19.26
N ILE A 721 -3.83 -27.10 19.71
CA ILE A 721 -5.04 -27.86 19.40
C ILE A 721 -6.04 -27.67 20.55
N PRO A 722 -7.30 -27.25 20.26
CA PRO A 722 -8.33 -27.16 21.29
C PRO A 722 -8.59 -28.52 21.93
N SER A 723 -8.63 -28.58 23.27
CA SER A 723 -8.85 -29.82 24.04
C SER A 723 -10.22 -30.48 23.82
N THR A 724 -11.13 -29.82 23.09
CA THR A 724 -12.46 -30.31 22.72
C THR A 724 -12.47 -31.22 21.49
N VAL A 725 -11.38 -31.33 20.73
CA VAL A 725 -11.34 -32.14 19.50
C VAL A 725 -10.80 -33.53 19.81
N GLU A 726 -11.69 -34.51 19.93
CA GLU A 726 -11.36 -35.93 20.07
C GLU A 726 -11.31 -36.62 18.68
N GLY A 727 -10.34 -37.51 18.48
CA GLY A 727 -10.16 -38.27 17.23
C GLY A 727 -8.97 -37.83 16.36
N PRO A 728 -8.76 -38.48 15.19
CA PRO A 728 -7.62 -38.20 14.32
C PRO A 728 -7.74 -36.81 13.65
N ILE A 729 -6.61 -36.11 13.55
CA ILE A 729 -6.53 -34.73 13.05
C ILE A 729 -5.61 -34.66 11.83
N VAL A 730 -6.06 -33.91 10.81
CA VAL A 730 -5.19 -33.42 9.73
C VAL A 730 -4.93 -31.94 9.99
N LEU A 731 -3.68 -31.58 10.25
CA LEU A 731 -3.29 -30.20 10.55
C LEU A 731 -2.91 -29.46 9.28
N VAL A 732 -3.44 -28.26 9.11
CA VAL A 732 -2.93 -27.24 8.20
C VAL A 732 -2.09 -26.27 9.02
N VAL A 733 -0.82 -26.15 8.70
CA VAL A 733 0.14 -25.36 9.48
C VAL A 733 0.61 -24.20 8.62
N ASN A 734 0.47 -22.96 9.11
CA ASN A 734 0.86 -21.79 8.32
C ASN A 734 2.38 -21.66 8.17
N ARG A 735 3.13 -21.86 9.26
CA ARG A 735 4.60 -21.70 9.29
C ARG A 735 5.27 -22.78 10.14
N ALA A 736 6.48 -23.15 9.74
CA ALA A 736 7.36 -24.03 10.53
C ALA A 736 8.81 -23.57 10.41
N ASP A 737 9.50 -23.56 11.55
CA ASP A 737 10.93 -23.28 11.65
C ASP A 737 11.76 -24.54 11.29
N GLY A 738 11.13 -25.72 11.34
CA GLY A 738 11.71 -27.01 10.96
C GLY A 738 12.31 -27.81 12.11
N ASP A 739 12.38 -27.22 13.30
CA ASP A 739 12.86 -27.83 14.54
C ASP A 739 11.72 -28.38 15.42
N GLU A 740 10.46 -28.20 15.01
CA GLU A 740 9.30 -28.65 15.78
C GLU A 740 9.18 -30.18 15.86
N GLU A 741 8.39 -30.63 16.84
CA GLU A 741 7.97 -32.03 16.98
C GLU A 741 6.49 -32.15 16.64
N VAL A 742 6.14 -33.07 15.74
CA VAL A 742 4.75 -33.27 15.28
C VAL A 742 3.84 -33.61 16.46
N ALA A 743 4.28 -34.50 17.35
CA ALA A 743 3.55 -34.89 18.55
C ALA A 743 3.38 -33.78 19.61
N ALA A 744 4.12 -32.67 19.53
CA ALA A 744 4.05 -31.59 20.53
C ALA A 744 2.69 -30.89 20.56
N ALA A 745 1.99 -30.83 19.41
CA ALA A 745 0.66 -30.24 19.32
C ALA A 745 -0.45 -31.21 19.77
N GLY A 746 -0.23 -32.53 19.72
CA GLY A 746 -1.15 -33.58 20.16
C GLY A 746 -0.82 -34.95 19.58
N SER A 747 -1.09 -36.04 20.31
CA SER A 747 -0.75 -37.41 19.87
C SER A 747 -1.70 -37.99 18.80
N ASN A 748 -2.73 -37.25 18.41
CA ASN A 748 -3.78 -37.66 17.48
C ASN A 748 -3.62 -37.06 16.07
N ILE A 749 -2.46 -36.47 15.77
CA ILE A 749 -2.15 -35.91 14.45
C ILE A 749 -1.76 -37.06 13.52
N VAL A 750 -2.55 -37.25 12.46
CA VAL A 750 -2.34 -38.31 11.46
C VAL A 750 -1.87 -37.76 10.12
N GLY A 751 -2.05 -36.46 9.88
CA GLY A 751 -1.56 -35.78 8.69
C GLY A 751 -1.21 -34.33 8.95
N VAL A 752 -0.23 -33.80 8.21
CA VAL A 752 0.20 -32.40 8.23
C VAL A 752 0.28 -31.87 6.81
N VAL A 753 -0.30 -30.70 6.59
CA VAL A 753 -0.23 -29.88 5.39
C VAL A 753 0.42 -28.55 5.79
N LEU A 754 1.71 -28.40 5.50
CA LEU A 754 2.43 -27.16 5.79
C LEU A 754 2.31 -26.19 4.61
N LEU A 755 1.93 -24.94 4.87
CA LEU A 755 1.73 -23.91 3.85
C LEU A 755 3.03 -23.21 3.41
N GLN A 756 4.17 -23.88 3.66
CA GLN A 756 5.51 -23.39 3.45
C GLN A 756 6.40 -24.55 2.97
N GLU A 757 7.38 -24.26 2.10
CA GLU A 757 8.38 -25.24 1.70
C GLU A 757 9.25 -25.63 2.90
N LEU A 758 9.51 -26.93 3.05
CA LEU A 758 10.34 -27.45 4.12
C LEU A 758 11.31 -28.49 3.55
N PRO A 759 12.61 -28.38 3.83
CA PRO A 759 13.56 -29.39 3.38
C PRO A 759 13.17 -30.78 3.87
N HIS A 760 13.27 -31.79 2.99
CA HIS A 760 12.94 -33.19 3.30
C HIS A 760 13.73 -33.77 4.48
N LEU A 761 14.91 -33.21 4.75
CA LEU A 761 15.82 -33.60 5.83
C LEU A 761 15.74 -32.66 7.05
N SER A 762 14.77 -31.75 7.10
CA SER A 762 14.46 -30.97 8.30
C SER A 762 14.16 -31.89 9.48
N HIS A 763 14.42 -31.42 10.70
CA HIS A 763 14.11 -32.21 11.90
C HIS A 763 12.64 -32.60 11.91
N LEU A 764 11.73 -31.66 11.64
CA LEU A 764 10.29 -31.89 11.53
C LEU A 764 9.94 -32.94 10.45
N GLY A 765 10.54 -32.86 9.26
CA GLY A 765 10.33 -33.86 8.19
C GLY A 765 10.80 -35.26 8.58
N VAL A 766 11.95 -35.36 9.25
CA VAL A 766 12.48 -36.63 9.78
C VAL A 766 11.57 -37.19 10.89
N ARG A 767 11.06 -36.35 11.79
CA ARG A 767 10.15 -36.75 12.87
C ARG A 767 8.82 -37.25 12.32
N ALA A 768 8.20 -36.53 11.39
CA ALA A 768 6.99 -36.98 10.72
C ALA A 768 7.15 -38.37 10.10
N ARG A 769 8.32 -38.66 9.51
CA ARG A 769 8.63 -39.98 8.95
C ARG A 769 8.77 -41.07 10.02
N GLN A 770 9.43 -40.77 11.13
CA GLN A 770 9.57 -41.69 12.27
C GLN A 770 8.21 -42.02 12.89
N GLU A 771 7.35 -41.01 13.01
CA GLU A 771 6.02 -41.11 13.59
C GLU A 771 4.96 -41.60 12.59
N LYS A 772 5.34 -41.79 11.32
CA LYS A 772 4.45 -42.22 10.21
C LYS A 772 3.25 -41.30 10.00
N VAL A 773 3.45 -40.01 10.23
CA VAL A 773 2.46 -38.97 9.95
C VAL A 773 2.58 -38.57 8.48
N VAL A 774 1.47 -38.62 7.75
CA VAL A 774 1.45 -38.17 6.35
C VAL A 774 1.79 -36.69 6.32
N PHE A 775 2.82 -36.30 5.57
CA PHE A 775 3.32 -34.93 5.62
C PHE A 775 3.56 -34.41 4.21
N VAL A 776 2.83 -33.36 3.86
CA VAL A 776 2.94 -32.64 2.60
C VAL A 776 3.13 -31.16 2.86
N THR A 777 3.78 -30.48 1.93
CA THR A 777 3.75 -29.01 1.87
C THR A 777 2.93 -28.56 0.67
N CYS A 778 2.25 -27.44 0.80
CA CYS A 778 1.49 -26.81 -0.27
C CYS A 778 1.87 -25.33 -0.36
N GLU A 779 2.36 -24.90 -1.52
CA GLU A 779 2.74 -23.50 -1.75
C GLU A 779 1.78 -22.77 -2.69
N ASP A 780 0.76 -23.47 -3.19
CA ASP A 780 -0.21 -22.93 -4.14
C ASP A 780 -1.40 -22.34 -3.39
N ASP A 781 -1.48 -21.01 -3.34
CA ASP A 781 -2.51 -20.26 -2.63
C ASP A 781 -3.94 -20.64 -3.05
N ASP A 782 -4.15 -21.02 -4.31
CA ASP A 782 -5.47 -21.46 -4.79
C ASP A 782 -5.85 -22.79 -4.14
N LYS A 783 -4.90 -23.72 -4.07
CA LYS A 783 -5.09 -25.02 -3.39
C LYS A 783 -5.22 -24.84 -1.88
N VAL A 784 -4.45 -23.94 -1.28
CA VAL A 784 -4.58 -23.58 0.13
C VAL A 784 -5.96 -23.02 0.43
N ALA A 785 -6.46 -22.10 -0.39
CA ALA A 785 -7.81 -21.56 -0.27
C ALA A 785 -8.88 -22.65 -0.41
N ASP A 786 -8.69 -23.63 -1.30
CA ASP A 786 -9.57 -24.79 -1.43
C ASP A 786 -9.57 -25.67 -0.17
N ILE A 787 -8.40 -25.95 0.41
CA ILE A 787 -8.28 -26.71 1.66
C ILE A 787 -8.96 -25.97 2.82
N GLN A 788 -8.79 -24.65 2.90
CA GLN A 788 -9.40 -23.83 3.95
C GLN A 788 -10.94 -23.88 3.94
N LYS A 789 -11.59 -24.12 2.78
CA LYS A 789 -13.05 -24.34 2.69
C LYS A 789 -13.54 -25.59 3.43
N HIS A 790 -12.62 -26.49 3.78
CA HIS A 790 -12.89 -27.73 4.50
C HIS A 790 -12.54 -27.65 5.99
N LYS A 791 -12.18 -26.47 6.52
CA LYS A 791 -11.86 -26.27 7.94
C LYS A 791 -12.98 -26.78 8.85
N GLY A 792 -12.59 -27.56 9.85
CA GLY A 792 -13.50 -28.19 10.83
C GLY A 792 -14.29 -29.40 10.31
N LYS A 793 -14.09 -29.83 9.05
CA LYS A 793 -14.73 -31.03 8.49
C LYS A 793 -13.75 -32.21 8.51
N CYS A 794 -14.31 -33.43 8.52
CA CYS A 794 -13.50 -34.63 8.30
C CYS A 794 -13.07 -34.72 6.84
N VAL A 795 -11.76 -34.81 6.61
CA VAL A 795 -11.17 -34.91 5.26
C VAL A 795 -10.31 -36.16 5.16
N ARG A 796 -10.17 -36.65 3.93
CA ARG A 796 -9.20 -37.66 3.55
C ARG A 796 -8.08 -36.99 2.75
N LEU A 797 -6.86 -37.13 3.24
CA LEU A 797 -5.61 -36.69 2.61
C LEU A 797 -4.91 -37.92 2.04
N GLU A 798 -4.71 -37.95 0.72
CA GLU A 798 -3.94 -38.99 0.03
C GLU A 798 -2.73 -38.34 -0.64
N ALA A 799 -1.53 -38.74 -0.20
CA ALA A 799 -0.27 -38.21 -0.67
C ALA A 799 0.57 -39.33 -1.29
N SER A 800 0.96 -39.14 -2.55
CA SER A 800 1.72 -40.12 -3.34
C SER A 800 2.79 -39.42 -4.18
N SER A 801 3.68 -40.22 -4.80
CA SER A 801 4.65 -39.69 -5.78
C SER A 801 4.00 -39.10 -7.03
N SER A 802 2.72 -39.41 -7.29
CA SER A 802 1.94 -38.89 -8.42
C SER A 802 1.15 -37.61 -8.11
N GLY A 803 1.01 -37.23 -6.84
CA GLY A 803 0.23 -36.07 -6.43
C GLY A 803 -0.41 -36.20 -5.06
N VAL A 804 -1.09 -35.14 -4.66
CA VAL A 804 -1.80 -35.02 -3.38
C VAL A 804 -3.25 -34.64 -3.65
N ASP A 805 -4.17 -35.43 -3.11
CA ASP A 805 -5.61 -35.19 -3.16
C ASP A 805 -6.18 -35.03 -1.74
N ILE A 806 -7.01 -34.01 -1.56
CA ILE A 806 -7.72 -33.75 -0.30
C ILE A 806 -9.20 -33.58 -0.62
N TYR A 807 -10.05 -34.41 -0.03
CA TYR A 807 -11.50 -34.36 -0.24
C TYR A 807 -12.28 -34.65 1.04
N PRO A 808 -13.53 -34.14 1.17
CA PRO A 808 -14.38 -34.45 2.31
C PRO A 808 -14.63 -35.96 2.42
N SER A 809 -14.47 -36.50 3.62
CA SER A 809 -14.86 -37.89 3.89
C SER A 809 -16.35 -37.94 4.29
N SER A 810 -17.14 -38.74 3.57
CA SER A 810 -18.55 -38.97 3.87
C SER A 810 -18.75 -40.24 4.69
N GLU A 811 -18.20 -40.32 5.90
CA GLU A 811 -18.48 -41.44 6.81
C GLU A 811 -18.50 -40.97 8.28
N ASN A 812 -19.69 -40.57 8.74
CA ASN A 812 -20.07 -40.75 10.15
C ASN A 812 -20.47 -42.22 10.32
N SER A 813 -19.51 -43.11 10.48
CA SER A 813 -19.81 -44.43 11.03
C SER A 813 -18.74 -44.82 12.06
N ASN A 814 -19.19 -44.95 13.30
CA ASN A 814 -18.47 -45.66 14.35
C ASN A 814 -18.33 -47.13 13.89
N GLY A 815 -17.23 -47.43 13.20
CA GLY A 815 -16.92 -48.77 12.70
C GLY A 815 -15.43 -49.03 12.86
N HIS A 816 -15.10 -49.89 13.81
CA HIS A 816 -13.75 -50.38 14.09
C HIS A 816 -13.13 -51.02 12.84
N LEU A 817 -12.29 -50.28 12.10
CA LEU A 817 -11.53 -50.83 10.97
C LEU A 817 -10.23 -51.46 11.48
N SER A 818 -10.23 -52.79 11.52
CA SER A 818 -9.07 -53.63 11.75
C SER A 818 -8.02 -53.41 10.66
N VAL A 819 -6.78 -53.16 11.10
CA VAL A 819 -5.58 -53.23 10.27
C VAL A 819 -5.44 -54.67 9.75
N GLU A 820 -5.77 -54.91 8.49
CA GLU A 820 -5.36 -56.13 7.80
C GLU A 820 -3.86 -56.02 7.48
N ASN A 821 -3.07 -56.71 8.30
CA ASN A 821 -1.69 -57.03 8.01
C ASN A 821 -1.61 -57.95 6.78
N LEU A 822 -1.19 -57.43 5.63
CA LEU A 822 -0.66 -58.28 4.55
C LEU A 822 0.83 -58.54 4.78
N SER A 823 1.10 -59.45 5.72
CA SER A 823 2.34 -60.22 5.76
C SER A 823 2.15 -61.47 4.89
N GLY A 824 2.68 -61.44 3.67
CA GLY A 824 2.75 -62.60 2.77
C GLY A 824 4.20 -63.00 2.55
N ASN A 825 4.69 -63.90 3.40
CA ASN A 825 5.95 -64.61 3.18
C ASN A 825 5.77 -65.58 2.00
N GLY A 826 6.57 -65.42 0.94
CA GLY A 826 6.54 -66.31 -0.22
C GLY A 826 7.80 -66.13 -1.06
N ALA A 827 8.90 -66.76 -0.65
CA ALA A 827 10.08 -66.93 -1.48
C ALA A 827 9.75 -67.79 -2.72
N PRO A 828 10.23 -67.43 -3.93
CA PRO A 828 10.39 -68.40 -4.99
C PRO A 828 11.81 -68.96 -4.98
N ARG A 829 11.88 -70.29 -4.92
CA ARG A 829 13.07 -71.12 -5.14
C ARG A 829 13.71 -70.87 -6.50
N VAL A 830 15.03 -70.93 -6.50
CA VAL A 830 15.90 -71.14 -7.66
C VAL A 830 15.59 -72.49 -8.32
N GLU A 831 15.43 -72.51 -9.64
CA GLU A 831 15.81 -73.64 -10.50
C GLU A 831 16.65 -73.13 -11.67
N ALA A 832 17.68 -73.91 -11.99
CA ALA A 832 18.80 -73.56 -12.86
C ALA A 832 18.73 -74.29 -14.20
N HIS A 833 18.99 -73.58 -15.29
CA HIS A 833 19.54 -74.03 -16.58
C HIS A 833 19.95 -72.73 -17.31
N GLY A 834 21.11 -72.50 -17.95
CA GLY A 834 22.28 -73.26 -18.32
C GLY A 834 22.85 -72.58 -19.58
N ARG A 835 24.12 -72.11 -19.52
CA ARG A 835 25.06 -71.74 -20.62
C ARG A 835 24.58 -70.84 -21.78
N ASP A 836 25.24 -69.68 -21.92
CA ASP A 836 26.28 -69.48 -22.94
C ASP A 836 27.06 -68.16 -22.70
N GLY A 837 28.39 -68.23 -22.78
CA GLY A 837 29.29 -67.05 -22.84
C GLY A 837 29.36 -66.46 -24.27
N PRO A 838 30.18 -65.42 -24.52
CA PRO A 838 31.62 -65.47 -24.23
C PRO A 838 32.25 -64.21 -23.60
N SER A 839 33.39 -64.48 -22.99
CA SER A 839 34.42 -63.62 -22.41
C SER A 839 35.24 -62.84 -23.45
N TRP A 840 35.72 -61.63 -23.11
CA TRP A 840 37.13 -61.14 -23.17
C TRP A 840 37.13 -59.61 -22.92
N SER A 841 38.07 -58.91 -22.28
CA SER A 841 39.32 -59.15 -21.52
C SER A 841 39.64 -57.86 -20.74
N PRO A 842 40.48 -57.93 -19.70
CA PRO A 842 41.01 -56.77 -18.98
C PRO A 842 42.32 -56.27 -19.60
N THR A 843 42.52 -54.95 -19.66
CA THR A 843 43.83 -54.34 -19.96
C THR A 843 44.34 -53.57 -18.73
N LYS A 844 45.53 -53.99 -18.29
CA LYS A 844 46.41 -53.48 -17.22
C LYS A 844 46.50 -51.94 -17.20
N ALA A 845 46.21 -51.29 -16.07
CA ALA A 845 47.07 -51.01 -14.91
C ALA A 845 48.00 -49.80 -15.10
N ASN A 846 47.92 -48.84 -14.17
CA ASN A 846 49.10 -48.31 -13.51
C ASN A 846 48.78 -47.99 -12.05
N SER A 847 49.66 -48.50 -11.19
CA SER A 847 49.63 -48.43 -9.73
C SER A 847 50.31 -47.17 -9.22
N ASN A 848 50.17 -46.97 -7.91
CA ASN A 848 50.81 -46.02 -6.98
C ASN A 848 49.88 -44.84 -6.68
N GLN A 849 49.44 -44.58 -5.45
CA GLN A 849 49.99 -44.86 -4.13
C GLN A 849 48.81 -45.06 -3.14
N GLY A 850 48.97 -45.97 -2.17
CA GLY A 850 48.00 -46.11 -1.10
C GLY A 850 47.87 -44.82 -0.29
N VAL A 851 46.63 -44.37 -0.11
CA VAL A 851 46.28 -43.43 0.97
C VAL A 851 45.34 -44.16 1.90
N SER A 852 45.79 -44.25 3.14
CA SER A 852 45.10 -44.80 4.30
C SER A 852 43.63 -44.36 4.35
N ALA A 853 42.73 -45.33 4.45
CA ALA A 853 41.36 -45.08 4.91
C ALA A 853 41.43 -44.47 6.32
N GLY A 854 41.11 -43.18 6.47
CA GLY A 854 41.04 -42.51 7.77
C GLY A 854 41.77 -41.17 7.92
N GLY A 855 42.07 -40.44 6.85
CA GLY A 855 42.57 -39.06 6.94
C GLY A 855 41.43 -38.04 6.96
N VAL A 856 41.40 -37.15 7.95
CA VAL A 856 40.55 -35.94 7.91
C VAL A 856 41.15 -35.00 6.87
N LEU A 857 40.42 -34.77 5.77
CA LEU A 857 40.78 -33.79 4.74
C LEU A 857 40.25 -32.41 5.11
N LEU A 858 41.07 -31.38 4.95
CA LEU A 858 40.61 -30.00 5.04
C LEU A 858 39.64 -29.72 3.89
N LEU A 859 38.60 -28.93 4.17
CA LEU A 859 37.54 -28.66 3.20
C LEU A 859 38.06 -28.00 1.91
N ALA A 860 39.15 -27.23 2.00
CA ALA A 860 39.81 -26.61 0.85
C ALA A 860 40.45 -27.62 -0.11
N ASP A 861 40.82 -28.80 0.38
CA ASP A 861 41.48 -29.87 -0.37
C ASP A 861 40.50 -30.98 -0.79
N ALA A 862 39.19 -30.77 -0.54
CA ALA A 862 38.16 -31.72 -0.91
C ALA A 862 37.90 -31.68 -2.43
N ASP A 863 38.15 -32.80 -3.11
CA ASP A 863 37.80 -32.99 -4.51
C ASP A 863 36.72 -34.07 -4.69
N ALA A 864 36.16 -34.15 -5.91
CA ALA A 864 35.03 -35.03 -6.19
C ALA A 864 35.40 -36.53 -6.12
N GLU A 865 36.67 -36.87 -6.36
CA GLU A 865 37.17 -38.25 -6.34
C GLU A 865 37.54 -38.69 -4.91
N THR A 866 38.08 -37.79 -4.09
CA THR A 866 38.53 -38.09 -2.71
C THR A 866 37.43 -37.94 -1.67
N SER A 867 36.53 -36.97 -1.84
CA SER A 867 35.58 -36.53 -0.81
C SER A 867 34.11 -36.48 -1.29
N GLY A 868 33.87 -36.78 -2.57
CA GLY A 868 32.56 -36.74 -3.20
C GLY A 868 32.11 -35.33 -3.63
N ALA A 869 31.15 -35.29 -4.55
CA ALA A 869 30.74 -34.04 -5.22
C ALA A 869 30.22 -32.95 -4.26
N LYS A 870 29.59 -33.33 -3.15
CA LYS A 870 29.08 -32.38 -2.14
C LYS A 870 30.21 -31.69 -1.37
N ALA A 871 31.16 -32.46 -0.84
CA ALA A 871 32.29 -31.89 -0.10
C ALA A 871 33.17 -31.02 -1.01
N ALA A 872 33.36 -31.43 -2.26
CA ALA A 872 34.08 -30.64 -3.26
C ALA A 872 33.37 -29.32 -3.62
N ALA A 873 32.03 -29.33 -3.69
CA ALA A 873 31.25 -28.11 -3.87
C ALA A 873 31.37 -27.17 -2.66
N CYS A 874 31.29 -27.71 -1.43
CA CYS A 874 31.49 -26.95 -0.20
C CYS A 874 32.90 -26.35 -0.11
N GLY A 875 33.94 -27.09 -0.52
CA GLY A 875 35.32 -26.58 -0.63
C GLY A 875 35.43 -25.40 -1.57
N ARG A 876 34.84 -25.50 -2.77
CA ARG A 876 34.80 -24.38 -3.73
C ARG A 876 34.05 -23.16 -3.18
N LEU A 877 32.91 -23.37 -2.52
CA LEU A 877 32.16 -22.28 -1.89
C LEU A 877 32.96 -21.60 -0.77
N ALA A 878 33.66 -22.36 0.06
CA ALA A 878 34.53 -21.82 1.11
C ALA A 878 35.69 -20.98 0.54
N SER A 879 36.30 -21.45 -0.55
CA SER A 879 37.34 -20.69 -1.24
C SER A 879 36.81 -19.38 -1.85
N LEU A 880 35.66 -19.42 -2.53
CA LEU A 880 35.01 -18.23 -3.10
C LEU A 880 34.60 -17.23 -2.00
N ALA A 881 34.11 -17.70 -0.86
CA ALA A 881 33.79 -16.85 0.29
C ALA A 881 35.05 -16.15 0.83
N ALA A 882 36.16 -16.89 0.97
CA ALA A 882 37.44 -16.34 1.43
C ALA A 882 38.07 -15.36 0.41
N GLU A 883 37.83 -15.56 -0.89
CA GLU A 883 38.24 -14.63 -1.95
C GLU A 883 37.39 -13.34 -1.93
N SER A 884 36.08 -13.47 -1.74
CA SER A 884 35.17 -12.32 -1.61
C SER A 884 35.52 -11.44 -0.39
N GLU A 885 35.87 -12.05 0.74
CA GLU A 885 36.28 -11.33 1.96
C GLU A 885 37.58 -10.53 1.78
N LYS A 886 38.48 -11.01 0.89
CA LYS A 886 39.72 -10.30 0.51
C LYS A 886 39.49 -9.15 -0.46
N GLU A 887 38.42 -9.18 -1.25
CA GLU A 887 38.04 -8.05 -2.10
C GLU A 887 37.30 -6.97 -1.32
N LEU A 888 36.51 -7.33 -0.30
CA LEU A 888 35.83 -6.38 0.60
C LEU A 888 36.78 -5.63 1.55
N THR A 889 38.01 -6.11 1.74
CA THR A 889 39.03 -5.52 2.60
C THR A 889 40.09 -4.70 1.84
N LYS A 890 39.97 -4.61 0.51
CA LYS A 890 40.71 -3.66 -0.34
C LYS A 890 39.84 -2.48 -0.69
#